data_AF-A0A699JGL1-F1
#
_entry.id   AF-A0A699JGL1-F1
#
_cell.length_a   1.000
_cell.length_b   1.000
_cell.length_c   1.000
_cell.angle_alpha   90.00
_cell.angle_beta   90.00
_cell.angle_gamma   90.00
#
_symmetry.space_group_name_H-M   'P 1'
#
loop_
_entity.id
_entity.type
_entity.pdbx_description
1 polymer ?
#
loop_
_entity_poly.entity_id
_entity_poly.type
_entity_poly.pdbx_seq_one_letter_code
_entity_poly.pdbx_strand_id
1 'polypeptide(L)'
;MYFNSQDDRDKGSVVDWMKNRVTTGRIAGIEQLPGRNLWQSVNDHFRAYLNLPEAERPRLNLPPVSETAPGEKFQSIYTRDCRPLENTAYLESRGITKTTIENPQFAGRILNQLHTVQREGMPAKTYVNTAFPAYHAGRVVGLELKGEGFKGQAAESQFARSLWLSKLPAGRPPTHLVVSESAIDTLSYAQLHPGERVLYASTSGTLTQNKIFEMKRLMDEELIPAIKSAFDNDTQGHHFDTRLLAGFASEQNPMKVVREHEYLLTVQVTTSDLTGIQAVTQQLKDFNARTTEHYKRESGEADSPALAQTLRDSLISSTRQGPNTYQFHVPMNREALGTFNQAIGRHLQYDKKIELVKSQGKDWNEDLKQDQMRQVVKRELGSDNTPQPEAPAAVPDKGERLLTIAYRESRDEMSQLSTLQQNLERVGLIIDHSRRLESTAPREIATELTLRYQLDSPQLPAISAALDSLAINPRVAVNEAVPAQTERRQLAAEQEVARQQKRAEQQQLQPSDSPSHDQARRVFIEAAAPVAQTLRENGGGLQAAYLQQASKSLLKQPVLKALDQENLVRVLAKIDQVPALKDSSSVGQLRQAMQVLSTPIKQEQAQAQQPERRQPTFIRDARRAIEQEAEGRPDAATYEEAGNAALNIVLSHYLATPLLNPGLLAHERLAHQREHYERLLQQSADLLAQERREGAAEAALRAGVPPVGKKVANARHARTAEENLRLTARVRELEALLAAR
;
A
#
# COMPACT_ATOMS: atom_id res chain seq x y z
N MET A 1 -4.88 -6.45 26.46
CA MET A 1 -5.82 -6.05 25.38
C MET A 1 -7.05 -6.91 25.59
N TYR A 2 -8.22 -6.31 25.77
CA TYR A 2 -9.47 -7.05 25.97
C TYR A 2 -10.03 -7.45 24.60
N PHE A 3 -10.49 -8.69 24.49
CA PHE A 3 -11.08 -9.24 23.27
C PHE A 3 -12.12 -10.28 23.66
N ASN A 4 -13.31 -10.17 23.07
CA ASN A 4 -14.35 -11.18 23.14
C ASN A 4 -14.54 -11.75 21.73
N SER A 5 -14.39 -13.06 21.55
CA SER A 5 -14.51 -13.72 20.24
C SER A 5 -15.91 -13.67 19.65
N GLN A 6 -16.92 -13.38 20.48
CA GLN A 6 -18.32 -13.26 20.09
C GLN A 6 -18.78 -11.80 19.94
N ASP A 7 -17.97 -10.82 20.39
CA ASP A 7 -18.30 -9.40 20.26
C ASP A 7 -17.05 -8.54 20.06
N ASP A 8 -16.90 -8.07 18.82
CA ASP A 8 -15.78 -7.28 18.36
C ASP A 8 -15.74 -5.85 18.92
N ARG A 9 -16.79 -5.40 19.61
CA ARG A 9 -16.91 -4.03 20.12
C ARG A 9 -16.12 -3.79 21.40
N ASP A 10 -15.64 -4.85 22.05
CA ASP A 10 -14.82 -4.78 23.26
C ASP A 10 -13.31 -4.80 22.97
N LYS A 11 -12.93 -4.82 21.69
CA LYS A 11 -11.53 -4.87 21.26
C LYS A 11 -10.79 -3.61 21.66
N GLY A 12 -9.66 -3.76 22.34
CA GLY A 12 -8.72 -2.68 22.59
C GLY A 12 -8.06 -2.75 23.96
N SER A 13 -7.64 -1.59 24.46
CA SER A 13 -7.17 -1.44 25.84
C SER A 13 -8.31 -1.62 26.85
N VAL A 14 -7.98 -1.69 28.15
CA VAL A 14 -9.00 -1.67 29.22
C VAL A 14 -9.88 -0.41 29.16
N VAL A 15 -9.30 0.70 28.68
CA VAL A 15 -9.98 1.97 28.52
C VAL A 15 -10.99 1.89 27.37
N ASP A 16 -10.61 1.27 26.25
CA ASP A 16 -11.51 1.06 25.11
C ASP A 16 -12.67 0.15 25.51
N TRP A 17 -12.37 -0.93 26.26
CA TRP A 17 -13.39 -1.82 26.83
C TRP A 17 -14.39 -1.05 27.70
N MET A 18 -13.93 -0.26 28.68
CA MET A 18 -14.81 0.48 29.58
C MET A 18 -15.62 1.54 28.84
N LYS A 19 -15.00 2.27 27.91
CA LYS A 19 -15.68 3.26 27.07
C LYS A 19 -16.83 2.63 26.29
N ASN A 20 -16.59 1.50 25.65
CA ASN A 20 -17.60 0.84 24.82
C ASN A 20 -18.74 0.27 25.68
N ARG A 21 -18.45 -0.16 26.92
CA ARG A 21 -19.47 -0.60 27.88
C ARG A 21 -20.32 0.54 28.43
N VAL A 22 -19.69 1.64 28.87
CA VAL A 22 -20.41 2.86 29.31
C VAL A 22 -21.31 3.42 28.21
N THR A 23 -20.86 3.37 26.95
CA THR A 23 -21.64 3.86 25.80
C THR A 23 -22.82 2.96 25.44
N THR A 24 -22.72 1.65 25.71
CA THR A 24 -23.73 0.68 25.27
C THR A 24 -24.74 0.29 26.35
N GLY A 25 -24.48 0.59 27.63
CA GLY A 25 -25.40 0.32 28.75
C GLY A 25 -25.74 -1.16 28.96
N ARG A 26 -24.93 -2.07 28.41
CA ARG A 26 -25.23 -3.51 28.33
C ARG A 26 -24.99 -4.27 29.64
N ILE A 27 -24.27 -3.67 30.58
CA ILE A 27 -24.03 -4.24 31.92
C ILE A 27 -24.75 -3.34 32.91
N ALA A 28 -25.67 -3.93 33.67
CA ALA A 28 -26.36 -3.21 34.73
C ALA A 28 -25.34 -2.60 35.70
N GLY A 29 -25.41 -1.28 35.91
CA GLY A 29 -24.48 -0.53 36.76
C GLY A 29 -23.20 -0.04 36.08
N ILE A 30 -23.04 -0.24 34.75
CA ILE A 30 -21.98 0.41 33.96
C ILE A 30 -22.62 1.17 32.80
N GLU A 31 -22.92 2.43 33.04
CA GLU A 31 -23.58 3.34 32.09
C GLU A 31 -23.05 4.76 32.21
N GLN A 32 -23.38 5.62 31.26
CA GLN A 32 -23.00 7.02 31.36
C GLN A 32 -23.78 7.68 32.51
N LEU A 33 -23.06 8.18 33.52
CA LEU A 33 -23.68 8.76 34.71
C LEU A 33 -24.37 10.09 34.36
N PRO A 34 -25.56 10.38 34.94
CA PRO A 34 -26.27 11.63 34.69
C PRO A 34 -25.39 12.86 34.98
N GLY A 35 -25.34 13.80 34.04
CA GLY A 35 -24.55 15.04 34.18
C GLY A 35 -23.04 14.88 33.99
N ARG A 36 -22.54 13.69 33.65
CA ARG A 36 -21.12 13.44 33.33
C ARG A 36 -20.94 13.17 31.83
N ASN A 37 -19.81 13.61 31.28
CA ASN A 37 -19.44 13.19 29.92
C ASN A 37 -18.91 11.76 29.91
N LEU A 38 -18.79 11.16 28.72
CA LEU A 38 -18.38 9.78 28.53
C LEU A 38 -17.05 9.46 29.24
N TRP A 39 -16.03 10.29 29.07
CA TRP A 39 -14.71 10.06 29.64
C TRP A 39 -14.66 10.24 31.16
N GLN A 40 -15.44 11.19 31.69
CA GLN A 40 -15.63 11.34 33.12
C GLN A 40 -16.31 10.10 33.70
N SER A 41 -17.36 9.60 33.06
CA SER A 41 -18.04 8.37 33.49
C SER A 41 -17.10 7.16 33.45
N VAL A 42 -16.29 7.00 32.39
CA VAL A 42 -15.27 5.95 32.31
C VAL A 42 -14.28 6.01 33.49
N ASN A 43 -13.76 7.20 33.78
CA ASN A 43 -12.84 7.40 34.90
C ASN A 43 -13.50 7.15 36.26
N ASP A 44 -14.77 7.56 36.43
CA ASP A 44 -15.50 7.40 37.68
C ASP A 44 -15.79 5.91 37.97
N HIS A 45 -16.06 5.08 36.94
CA HIS A 45 -16.19 3.63 37.10
C HIS A 45 -14.86 2.97 37.48
N PHE A 46 -13.74 3.37 36.87
CA PHE A 46 -12.43 2.88 37.28
C PHE A 46 -12.08 3.29 38.71
N ARG A 47 -12.37 4.53 39.10
CA ARG A 47 -12.15 5.01 40.47
C ARG A 47 -13.01 4.28 41.47
N ALA A 48 -14.28 4.04 41.16
CA ALA A 48 -15.17 3.26 42.01
C ALA A 48 -14.59 1.86 42.26
N TYR A 49 -14.13 1.17 41.21
CA TYR A 49 -13.48 -0.13 41.35
C TYR A 49 -12.19 -0.07 42.19
N LEU A 50 -11.32 0.92 41.94
CA LEU A 50 -10.06 1.09 42.68
C LEU A 50 -10.28 1.50 44.15
N ASN A 51 -11.42 2.12 44.47
CA ASN A 51 -11.76 2.51 45.83
C ASN A 51 -12.49 1.41 46.62
N LEU A 52 -12.84 0.28 45.99
CA LEU A 52 -13.37 -0.87 46.72
C LEU A 52 -12.31 -1.45 47.66
N PRO A 53 -12.67 -1.81 48.91
CA PRO A 53 -11.82 -2.61 49.78
C PRO A 53 -11.34 -3.88 49.07
N GLU A 54 -10.09 -4.29 49.29
CA GLU A 54 -9.49 -5.41 48.57
C GLU A 54 -10.26 -6.73 48.74
N ALA A 55 -10.92 -6.91 49.88
CA ALA A 55 -11.78 -8.06 50.17
C ALA A 55 -13.09 -8.08 49.34
N GLU A 56 -13.56 -6.93 48.88
CA GLU A 56 -14.81 -6.76 48.13
C GLU A 56 -14.59 -6.68 46.61
N ARG A 57 -13.32 -6.54 46.17
CA ARG A 57 -13.00 -6.56 44.75
C ARG A 57 -13.27 -7.97 44.20
N PRO A 58 -14.09 -8.12 43.15
CA PRO A 58 -14.35 -9.43 42.56
C PRO A 58 -13.01 -10.02 42.07
N ARG A 59 -12.59 -11.11 42.73
CA ARG A 59 -11.42 -11.87 42.33
C ARG A 59 -11.79 -12.68 41.10
N LEU A 60 -11.18 -12.39 39.97
CA LEU A 60 -11.14 -13.34 38.87
C LEU A 60 -10.34 -14.54 39.36
N ASN A 61 -11.03 -15.63 39.68
CA ASN A 61 -10.42 -16.96 39.69
C ASN A 61 -10.06 -17.28 38.25
N LEU A 62 -8.96 -16.70 37.79
CA LEU A 62 -8.28 -17.20 36.61
C LEU A 62 -7.95 -18.66 36.95
N PRO A 63 -8.23 -19.63 36.05
CA PRO A 63 -7.67 -20.95 36.22
C PRO A 63 -6.17 -20.74 36.47
N PRO A 64 -5.57 -21.42 37.46
CA PRO A 64 -4.13 -21.31 37.66
C PRO A 64 -3.52 -21.52 36.29
N VAL A 65 -2.73 -20.54 35.82
CA VAL A 65 -1.78 -20.84 34.76
C VAL A 65 -1.02 -22.00 35.34
N SER A 66 -1.23 -23.19 34.79
CA SER A 66 -0.54 -24.38 35.23
C SER A 66 0.92 -24.10 34.93
N GLU A 67 1.63 -23.55 35.92
CA GLU A 67 3.06 -23.64 36.02
C GLU A 67 3.30 -25.14 36.05
N THR A 68 3.65 -25.68 34.89
CA THR A 68 3.99 -27.08 34.71
C THR A 68 4.94 -27.47 35.82
N ALA A 69 4.61 -28.56 36.52
CA ALA A 69 5.42 -29.07 37.60
C ALA A 69 6.89 -29.22 37.15
N PRO A 70 7.87 -29.04 38.05
CA PRO A 70 9.27 -29.19 37.69
C PRO A 70 9.52 -30.56 37.03
N GLY A 71 9.83 -30.56 35.73
CA GLY A 71 10.12 -31.78 34.96
C GLY A 71 9.18 -32.05 33.77
N GLU A 72 8.00 -31.41 33.70
CA GLU A 72 7.19 -31.45 32.48
C GLU A 72 7.75 -30.47 31.44
N LYS A 73 8.04 -30.97 30.22
CA LYS A 73 8.42 -30.12 29.10
C LYS A 73 7.22 -29.22 28.77
N PHE A 74 7.24 -27.97 29.22
CA PHE A 74 6.22 -26.97 28.88
C PHE A 74 6.07 -26.89 27.35
N GLN A 75 5.05 -27.55 26.80
CA GLN A 75 4.62 -27.34 25.44
C GLN A 75 3.71 -26.12 25.46
N SER A 76 4.20 -25.02 24.91
CA SER A 76 3.40 -23.81 24.80
C SER A 76 2.08 -24.12 24.10
N ILE A 77 0.98 -23.53 24.57
CA ILE A 77 -0.35 -23.69 23.95
C ILE A 77 -0.32 -23.40 22.44
N TYR A 78 0.59 -22.52 22.01
CA TYR A 78 0.78 -22.16 20.61
C TYR A 78 1.40 -23.29 19.79
N THR A 79 2.27 -24.12 20.38
CA THR A 79 3.02 -25.17 19.69
C THR A 79 2.43 -26.57 19.84
N ARG A 80 1.29 -26.73 20.52
CA ARG A 80 0.64 -28.03 20.75
C ARG A 80 0.35 -28.78 19.45
N ASP A 81 -0.13 -28.04 18.45
CA ASP A 81 -0.52 -28.60 17.14
C ASP A 81 0.63 -28.48 16.11
N CYS A 82 1.85 -28.21 16.60
CA CYS A 82 3.05 -28.14 15.79
C CYS A 82 3.85 -29.45 15.85
N ARG A 83 4.56 -29.73 14.76
CA ARG A 83 5.50 -30.85 14.61
C ARG A 83 6.84 -30.31 14.12
N PRO A 84 7.93 -31.10 14.24
CA PRO A 84 9.18 -30.79 13.55
C PRO A 84 8.93 -30.44 12.08
N LEU A 85 9.78 -29.59 11.51
CA LEU A 85 9.70 -29.20 10.11
C LEU A 85 10.10 -30.40 9.23
N GLU A 86 9.10 -31.11 8.72
CA GLU A 86 9.23 -32.24 7.79
C GLU A 86 8.85 -31.82 6.36
N ASN A 87 7.82 -30.97 6.23
CA ASN A 87 7.41 -30.39 4.95
C ASN A 87 8.05 -29.02 4.76
N THR A 88 9.05 -28.97 3.87
CA THR A 88 9.81 -27.77 3.51
C THR A 88 9.33 -27.07 2.24
N ALA A 89 8.31 -27.60 1.56
CA ALA A 89 7.93 -27.16 0.21
C ALA A 89 7.60 -25.66 0.14
N TYR A 90 6.98 -25.11 1.19
CA TYR A 90 6.72 -23.67 1.27
C TYR A 90 8.01 -22.84 1.35
N LEU A 91 9.01 -23.26 2.12
CA LEU A 91 10.28 -22.55 2.24
C LEU A 91 11.09 -22.65 0.94
N GLU A 92 11.08 -23.83 0.33
CA GLU A 92 11.76 -24.08 -0.95
C GLU A 92 11.14 -23.27 -2.10
N SER A 93 9.81 -23.10 -2.14
CA SER A 93 9.15 -22.21 -3.12
C SER A 93 9.47 -20.73 -2.89
N ARG A 94 9.98 -20.37 -1.71
CA ARG A 94 10.56 -19.06 -1.39
C ARG A 94 12.07 -19.00 -1.71
N GLY A 95 12.67 -20.04 -2.30
CA GLY A 95 14.10 -20.08 -2.63
C GLY A 95 15.01 -20.42 -1.44
N ILE A 96 14.44 -20.71 -0.26
CA ILE A 96 15.22 -21.07 0.93
C ILE A 96 15.63 -22.54 0.78
N THR A 97 16.94 -22.78 0.72
CA THR A 97 17.52 -24.11 0.48
C THR A 97 17.45 -24.99 1.72
N LYS A 98 17.48 -26.31 1.52
CA LYS A 98 17.60 -27.29 2.62
C LYS A 98 18.84 -27.04 3.48
N THR A 99 19.96 -26.68 2.87
CA THR A 99 21.20 -26.30 3.60
C THR A 99 20.95 -25.18 4.60
N THR A 100 20.19 -24.15 4.22
CA THR A 100 19.79 -23.08 5.13
C THR A 100 18.83 -23.60 6.20
N ILE A 101 17.80 -24.36 5.83
CA ILE A 101 16.80 -24.89 6.77
C ILE A 101 17.44 -25.80 7.85
N GLU A 102 18.37 -26.65 7.43
CA GLU A 102 19.07 -27.64 8.26
C GLU A 102 20.22 -27.03 9.07
N ASN A 103 20.53 -25.75 8.86
CA ASN A 103 21.53 -25.06 9.65
C ASN A 103 21.19 -25.18 11.16
N PRO A 104 22.15 -25.57 12.03
CA PRO A 104 21.93 -25.73 13.46
C PRO A 104 21.29 -24.51 14.14
N GLN A 105 21.50 -23.30 13.61
CA GLN A 105 20.88 -22.08 14.12
C GLN A 105 19.36 -22.04 13.91
N PHE A 106 18.83 -22.69 12.88
CA PHE A 106 17.39 -22.71 12.59
C PHE A 106 16.71 -24.01 13.02
N ALA A 107 17.47 -25.05 13.34
CA ALA A 107 16.94 -26.31 13.84
C ALA A 107 16.02 -26.12 15.06
N GLY A 108 14.76 -26.55 14.95
CA GLY A 108 13.75 -26.40 16.00
C GLY A 108 13.22 -24.97 16.20
N ARG A 109 13.55 -24.04 15.30
CA ARG A 109 13.01 -22.67 15.27
C ARG A 109 11.94 -22.48 14.19
N ILE A 110 11.78 -23.47 13.32
CA ILE A 110 10.76 -23.52 12.29
C ILE A 110 10.05 -24.86 12.45
N LEU A 111 8.73 -24.86 12.39
CA LEU A 111 7.88 -26.02 12.65
C LEU A 111 6.88 -26.18 11.50
N ASN A 112 6.25 -27.36 11.40
CA ASN A 112 5.00 -27.49 10.66
C ASN A 112 3.82 -27.42 11.63
N GLN A 113 2.76 -26.70 11.26
CA GLN A 113 1.49 -26.69 12.00
C GLN A 113 0.42 -27.35 11.14
N LEU A 114 -0.31 -28.30 11.73
CA LEU A 114 -1.41 -28.98 11.07
C LEU A 114 -2.72 -28.27 11.42
N HIS A 115 -3.47 -27.85 10.40
CA HIS A 115 -4.77 -27.21 10.59
C HIS A 115 -5.84 -27.98 9.83
N THR A 116 -6.74 -28.65 10.56
CA THR A 116 -7.87 -29.36 9.98
C THR A 116 -9.11 -28.49 9.98
N VAL A 117 -9.65 -28.24 8.79
CA VAL A 117 -10.90 -27.52 8.59
C VAL A 117 -12.00 -28.53 8.27
N GLN A 118 -13.05 -28.53 9.09
CA GLN A 118 -14.29 -29.27 8.84
C GLN A 118 -15.38 -28.28 8.43
N ARG A 119 -15.94 -28.43 7.23
CA ARG A 119 -17.12 -27.69 6.79
C ARG A 119 -18.30 -28.64 6.73
N GLU A 120 -19.49 -28.16 7.11
CA GLU A 120 -20.71 -28.95 7.07
C GLU A 120 -20.95 -29.45 5.63
N GLY A 121 -21.14 -30.77 5.46
CA GLY A 121 -21.30 -31.41 4.15
C GLY A 121 -20.02 -31.67 3.33
N MET A 122 -18.82 -31.34 3.84
CA MET A 122 -17.54 -31.64 3.18
C MET A 122 -16.62 -32.50 4.06
N PRO A 123 -15.72 -33.33 3.47
CA PRO A 123 -14.71 -34.05 4.25
C PRO A 123 -13.73 -33.08 4.92
N ALA A 124 -13.22 -33.48 6.08
CA ALA A 124 -12.17 -32.75 6.79
C ALA A 124 -10.95 -32.57 5.89
N LYS A 125 -10.49 -31.33 5.72
CA LYS A 125 -9.26 -31.04 4.97
C LYS A 125 -8.18 -30.53 5.90
N THR A 126 -7.05 -31.21 5.94
CA THR A 126 -5.89 -30.82 6.73
C THR A 126 -4.89 -30.06 5.86
N TYR A 127 -4.51 -28.88 6.32
CA TYR A 127 -3.50 -28.03 5.73
C TYR A 127 -2.21 -28.10 6.56
N VAL A 128 -1.07 -28.03 5.90
CA VAL A 128 0.25 -27.98 6.54
C VAL A 128 0.81 -26.58 6.34
N ASN A 129 0.92 -25.83 7.43
CA ASN A 129 1.53 -24.50 7.43
C ASN A 129 2.97 -24.59 7.92
N THR A 130 3.84 -23.72 7.42
CA THR A 130 5.12 -23.42 8.06
C THR A 130 4.88 -22.45 9.21
N ALA A 131 5.39 -22.78 10.39
CA ALA A 131 5.12 -22.07 11.62
C ALA A 131 6.42 -21.53 12.23
N PHE A 132 6.37 -20.26 12.66
CA PHE A 132 7.47 -19.50 13.23
C PHE A 132 7.10 -19.09 14.66
N PRO A 133 7.60 -19.81 15.69
CA PRO A 133 7.32 -19.49 17.09
C PRO A 133 7.93 -18.14 17.48
N ALA A 134 7.14 -17.28 18.11
CA ALA A 134 7.59 -15.99 18.60
C ALA A 134 7.94 -16.07 20.09
N TYR A 135 9.11 -15.55 20.45
CA TYR A 135 9.72 -15.63 21.77
C TYR A 135 9.69 -14.28 22.49
N HIS A 136 9.49 -14.33 23.80
CA HIS A 136 9.69 -13.23 24.72
C HIS A 136 10.18 -13.79 26.05
N ALA A 137 11.27 -13.26 26.59
CA ALA A 137 11.89 -13.74 27.85
C ALA A 137 12.11 -15.28 27.83
N GLY A 138 12.60 -15.80 26.70
CA GLY A 138 12.90 -17.22 26.52
C GLY A 138 11.68 -18.15 26.31
N ARG A 139 10.45 -17.64 26.38
CA ARG A 139 9.22 -18.44 26.24
C ARG A 139 8.53 -18.18 24.90
N VAL A 140 7.90 -19.21 24.34
CA VAL A 140 7.04 -19.06 23.15
C VAL A 140 5.72 -18.43 23.57
N VAL A 141 5.47 -17.22 23.08
CA VAL A 141 4.28 -16.39 23.40
C VAL A 141 3.43 -16.06 22.16
N GLY A 142 3.71 -16.71 21.03
CA GLY A 142 2.94 -16.57 19.81
C GLY A 142 3.44 -17.49 18.70
N LEU A 143 2.68 -17.56 17.61
CA LEU A 143 3.02 -18.38 16.45
C LEU A 143 2.59 -17.70 15.15
N GLU A 144 3.54 -17.37 14.29
CA GLU A 144 3.27 -16.86 12.95
C GLU A 144 3.15 -18.04 11.99
N LEU A 145 2.11 -18.05 11.16
CA LEU A 145 1.81 -19.13 10.22
C LEU A 145 1.93 -18.62 8.79
N LYS A 146 2.60 -19.42 7.96
CA LYS A 146 2.78 -19.16 6.53
C LYS A 146 2.47 -20.41 5.74
N GLY A 147 1.79 -20.24 4.62
CA GLY A 147 1.54 -21.27 3.64
C GLY A 147 1.34 -20.65 2.27
N GLU A 148 1.16 -21.50 1.26
CA GLU A 148 0.83 -21.03 -0.08
C GLU A 148 -0.53 -20.32 -0.06
N GLY A 149 -0.54 -19.04 -0.46
CA GLY A 149 -1.74 -18.20 -0.39
C GLY A 149 -2.26 -17.91 1.02
N PHE A 150 -1.53 -18.30 2.08
CA PHE A 150 -1.97 -18.18 3.47
C PHE A 150 -0.94 -17.45 4.34
N LYS A 151 -1.42 -16.43 5.06
CA LYS A 151 -0.69 -15.76 6.14
C LYS A 151 -1.62 -15.69 7.34
N GLY A 152 -1.17 -16.21 8.46
CA GLY A 152 -1.96 -16.26 9.68
C GLY A 152 -1.11 -16.12 10.92
N GLN A 153 -1.80 -16.08 12.06
CA GLN A 153 -1.19 -16.08 13.37
C GLN A 153 -2.06 -16.86 14.34
N ALA A 154 -1.47 -17.54 15.30
CA ALA A 154 -2.24 -18.18 16.37
C ALA A 154 -2.97 -17.11 17.20
N ALA A 155 -4.20 -17.42 17.62
CA ALA A 155 -4.96 -16.58 18.52
C ALA A 155 -4.16 -16.29 19.79
N GLU A 156 -4.37 -15.12 20.40
CA GLU A 156 -3.70 -14.70 21.65
C GLU A 156 -2.18 -14.52 21.56
N SER A 157 -1.59 -14.58 20.36
CA SER A 157 -0.17 -14.34 20.18
C SER A 157 0.23 -12.91 20.57
N GLN A 158 1.37 -12.78 21.25
CA GLN A 158 1.83 -11.53 21.83
C GLN A 158 2.86 -10.80 20.96
N PHE A 159 2.58 -10.72 19.65
CA PHE A 159 3.46 -10.10 18.65
C PHE A 159 3.83 -8.65 18.91
N ALA A 160 3.12 -7.94 19.78
CA ALA A 160 3.50 -6.59 20.17
C ALA A 160 4.79 -6.54 21.03
N ARG A 161 5.27 -7.68 21.56
CA ARG A 161 6.47 -7.75 22.41
C ARG A 161 7.42 -8.91 22.12
N SER A 162 7.05 -9.81 21.22
CA SER A 162 7.83 -10.99 20.89
C SER A 162 8.58 -10.85 19.58
N LEU A 163 9.64 -11.63 19.43
CA LEU A 163 10.44 -11.75 18.21
C LEU A 163 10.49 -13.22 17.80
N TRP A 164 10.48 -13.52 16.51
CA TRP A 164 11.02 -14.81 16.08
C TRP A 164 12.55 -14.76 16.23
N LEU A 165 13.17 -15.84 16.73
CA LEU A 165 14.61 -15.88 17.00
C LEU A 165 15.22 -17.18 16.47
N SER A 166 16.41 -17.09 15.89
CA SER A 166 17.26 -18.27 15.68
C SER A 166 17.85 -18.76 17.01
N LYS A 167 18.62 -19.85 16.97
CA LYS A 167 19.58 -20.18 18.02
C LYS A 167 20.84 -19.35 17.84
N LEU A 168 21.58 -19.21 18.94
CA LEU A 168 22.92 -18.63 18.95
C LEU A 168 23.87 -19.45 18.06
N PRO A 169 24.85 -18.81 17.41
CA PRO A 169 25.89 -19.54 16.69
C PRO A 169 26.71 -20.41 17.66
N ALA A 170 27.06 -21.62 17.24
CA ALA A 170 27.78 -22.57 18.09
C ALA A 170 29.25 -22.15 18.30
N GLY A 171 29.77 -22.39 19.51
CA GLY A 171 31.20 -22.37 19.82
C GLY A 171 31.87 -20.99 19.90
N ARG A 172 31.19 -19.88 19.55
CA ARG A 172 31.70 -18.50 19.68
C ARG A 172 30.55 -17.52 19.92
N PRO A 173 30.78 -16.42 20.66
CA PRO A 173 29.74 -15.42 20.89
C PRO A 173 29.30 -14.76 19.57
N PRO A 174 28.01 -14.42 19.44
CA PRO A 174 27.50 -13.69 18.28
C PRO A 174 28.14 -12.30 18.18
N THR A 175 28.45 -11.90 16.96
CA THR A 175 29.01 -10.58 16.65
C THR A 175 27.92 -9.53 16.41
N HIS A 176 26.76 -9.94 15.92
CA HIS A 176 25.63 -9.05 15.66
C HIS A 176 24.31 -9.72 15.99
N LEU A 177 23.31 -8.89 16.29
CA LEU A 177 21.90 -9.21 16.19
C LEU A 177 21.42 -8.71 14.82
N VAL A 178 20.97 -9.59 13.93
CA VAL A 178 20.39 -9.20 12.64
C VAL A 178 18.87 -9.21 12.78
N VAL A 179 18.22 -8.09 12.48
CA VAL A 179 16.76 -7.95 12.61
C VAL A 179 16.12 -7.66 11.26
N SER A 180 15.14 -8.48 10.85
CA SER A 180 14.30 -8.24 9.67
C SER A 180 12.80 -8.20 10.02
N GLU A 181 11.93 -7.97 9.04
CA GLU A 181 10.48 -7.85 9.27
C GLU A 181 9.77 -9.19 9.40
N SER A 182 10.20 -10.19 8.63
CA SER A 182 9.65 -11.54 8.64
C SER A 182 10.73 -12.60 8.74
N ALA A 183 10.38 -13.76 9.28
CA ALA A 183 11.30 -14.90 9.38
C ALA A 183 11.74 -15.42 8.00
N ILE A 184 10.94 -15.23 6.96
CA ILE A 184 11.31 -15.57 5.57
C ILE A 184 12.44 -14.66 5.09
N ASP A 185 12.35 -13.36 5.37
CA ASP A 185 13.42 -12.40 5.03
C ASP A 185 14.66 -12.66 5.86
N THR A 186 14.50 -13.07 7.12
CA THR A 186 15.61 -13.47 7.97
C THR A 186 16.38 -14.66 7.40
N LEU A 187 15.66 -15.70 6.98
CA LEU A 187 16.25 -16.89 6.35
C LEU A 187 16.90 -16.55 5.00
N SER A 188 16.27 -15.64 4.24
CA SER A 188 16.80 -15.21 2.95
C SER A 188 18.10 -14.42 3.12
N TYR A 189 18.14 -13.51 4.10
CA TYR A 189 19.36 -12.79 4.48
C TYR A 189 20.47 -13.75 4.90
N ALA A 190 20.15 -14.75 5.76
CA ALA A 190 21.14 -15.72 6.22
C ALA A 190 21.74 -16.55 5.08
N GLN A 191 20.94 -16.89 4.06
CA GLN A 191 21.41 -17.61 2.88
C GLN A 191 22.29 -16.73 1.97
N LEU A 192 21.96 -15.44 1.85
CA LEU A 192 22.74 -14.46 1.08
C LEU A 192 24.05 -14.04 1.78
N HIS A 193 24.12 -14.20 3.11
CA HIS A 193 25.28 -13.82 3.92
C HIS A 193 25.81 -15.02 4.72
N PRO A 194 26.33 -16.07 4.04
CA PRO A 194 26.80 -17.26 4.71
C PRO A 194 28.03 -16.97 5.57
N GLY A 195 28.16 -17.69 6.69
CA GLY A 195 29.33 -17.62 7.57
C GLY A 195 29.31 -16.47 8.60
N GLU A 196 28.26 -15.65 8.61
CA GLU A 196 28.09 -14.66 9.66
C GLU A 196 27.81 -15.32 11.02
N ARG A 197 28.50 -14.86 12.06
CA ARG A 197 28.28 -15.30 13.45
C ARG A 197 27.28 -14.36 14.10
N VAL A 198 26.00 -14.60 13.88
CA VAL A 198 24.94 -13.66 14.30
C VAL A 198 23.77 -14.38 14.94
N LEU A 199 23.09 -13.69 15.85
CA LEU A 199 21.74 -14.05 16.27
C LEU A 199 20.77 -13.42 15.27
N TYR A 200 19.90 -14.23 14.69
CA TYR A 200 18.89 -13.75 13.75
C TYR A 200 17.56 -13.52 14.47
N ALA A 201 16.88 -12.42 14.14
CA ALA A 201 15.58 -12.08 14.67
C ALA A 201 14.65 -11.54 13.58
N SER A 202 13.36 -11.82 13.72
CA SER A 202 12.30 -11.20 12.94
C SER A 202 11.31 -10.50 13.87
N THR A 203 10.86 -9.32 13.47
CA THR A 203 9.81 -8.61 14.21
C THR A 203 8.46 -9.29 14.05
N SER A 204 8.21 -10.05 12.98
CA SER A 204 6.92 -10.70 12.71
C SER A 204 5.75 -9.70 12.84
N GLY A 205 5.86 -8.60 12.08
CA GLY A 205 4.95 -7.45 12.12
C GLY A 205 5.60 -6.18 12.67
N THR A 206 4.78 -5.21 13.08
CA THR A 206 5.23 -3.85 13.43
C THR A 206 6.33 -3.82 14.50
N LEU A 207 7.38 -3.02 14.29
CA LEU A 207 8.41 -2.75 15.29
C LEU A 207 7.86 -1.84 16.39
N THR A 208 7.60 -2.42 17.57
CA THR A 208 7.11 -1.70 18.76
C THR A 208 8.25 -1.39 19.73
N GLN A 209 8.00 -0.48 20.68
CA GLN A 209 8.97 -0.18 21.75
C GLN A 209 9.32 -1.42 22.60
N ASN A 210 8.33 -2.30 22.87
CA ASN A 210 8.59 -3.53 23.61
C ASN A 210 9.54 -4.49 22.88
N LYS A 211 9.50 -4.52 21.53
CA LYS A 211 10.47 -5.28 20.74
C LYS A 211 11.87 -4.69 20.83
N ILE A 212 12.00 -3.37 20.83
CA ILE A 212 13.29 -2.70 21.06
C ILE A 212 13.85 -3.07 22.44
N PHE A 213 13.02 -3.04 23.48
CA PHE A 213 13.44 -3.46 24.82
C PHE A 213 13.87 -4.94 24.86
N GLU A 214 13.15 -5.82 24.16
CA GLU A 214 13.54 -7.22 24.04
C GLU A 214 14.86 -7.39 23.28
N MET A 215 15.10 -6.62 22.21
CA MET A 215 16.37 -6.63 21.48
C MET A 215 17.52 -6.17 22.38
N LYS A 216 17.35 -5.07 23.12
CA LYS A 216 18.35 -4.58 24.09
C LYS A 216 18.66 -5.64 25.15
N ARG A 217 17.62 -6.22 25.76
CA ARG A 217 17.75 -7.32 26.74
C ARG A 217 18.56 -8.48 26.16
N LEU A 218 18.22 -8.97 24.97
CA LEU A 218 18.93 -10.05 24.30
C LEU A 218 20.39 -9.68 24.00
N MET A 219 20.65 -8.46 23.54
CA MET A 219 22.00 -7.99 23.25
C MET A 219 22.86 -7.92 24.51
N ASP A 220 22.29 -7.53 25.65
CA ASP A 220 23.02 -7.43 26.91
C ASP A 220 23.24 -8.80 27.56
N GLU A 221 22.22 -9.68 27.58
CA GLU A 221 22.33 -11.04 28.13
C GLU A 221 23.31 -11.91 27.33
N GLU A 222 23.28 -11.82 26.00
CA GLU A 222 24.11 -12.63 25.11
C GLU A 222 25.41 -11.93 24.68
N LEU A 223 25.72 -10.78 25.29
CA LEU A 223 26.93 -9.97 25.07
C LEU A 223 27.16 -9.62 23.58
N ILE A 224 26.08 -9.28 22.86
CA ILE A 224 26.10 -8.94 21.45
C ILE A 224 26.52 -7.46 21.29
N PRO A 225 27.64 -7.17 20.60
CA PRO A 225 28.18 -5.81 20.57
C PRO A 225 27.48 -4.87 19.56
N ALA A 226 26.79 -5.43 18.57
CA ALA A 226 26.24 -4.67 17.45
C ALA A 226 24.89 -5.21 16.95
N ILE A 227 24.12 -4.36 16.29
CA ILE A 227 22.85 -4.69 15.66
C ILE A 227 22.87 -4.29 14.19
N LYS A 228 22.44 -5.20 13.31
CA LYS A 228 22.17 -4.92 11.90
C LYS A 228 20.67 -4.78 11.70
N SER A 229 20.24 -3.61 11.25
CA SER A 229 18.88 -3.37 10.78
C SER A 229 18.78 -3.84 9.35
N ALA A 230 18.14 -4.99 9.12
CA ALA A 230 17.96 -5.64 7.82
C ALA A 230 16.47 -5.61 7.41
N PHE A 231 15.78 -4.50 7.65
CA PHE A 231 14.39 -4.30 7.20
C PHE A 231 14.29 -4.09 5.70
N ASP A 232 13.09 -4.24 5.16
CA ASP A 232 12.80 -4.14 3.73
C ASP A 232 13.23 -2.77 3.18
N ASN A 233 13.53 -2.72 1.88
CA ASN A 233 13.89 -1.51 1.17
C ASN A 233 12.66 -0.80 0.59
N ASP A 234 11.65 -0.62 1.44
CA ASP A 234 10.45 0.14 1.17
C ASP A 234 10.21 1.21 2.26
N THR A 235 9.21 2.07 2.08
CA THR A 235 8.93 3.16 3.03
C THR A 235 8.72 2.65 4.46
N GLN A 236 8.10 1.48 4.64
CA GLN A 236 7.82 0.92 5.96
C GLN A 236 9.10 0.39 6.62
N GLY A 237 9.96 -0.29 5.87
CA GLY A 237 11.23 -0.77 6.38
C GLY A 237 12.19 0.35 6.75
N HIS A 238 12.20 1.47 5.99
CA HIS A 238 12.94 2.67 6.37
C HIS A 238 12.34 3.37 7.60
N HIS A 239 11.02 3.35 7.77
CA HIS A 239 10.39 3.84 9.00
C HIS A 239 10.76 2.97 10.22
N PHE A 240 10.89 1.65 10.05
CA PHE A 240 11.40 0.78 11.11
C PHE A 240 12.85 1.06 11.47
N ASP A 241 13.72 1.39 10.51
CA ASP A 241 15.07 1.86 10.84
C ASP A 241 15.04 3.11 11.71
N THR A 242 14.16 4.09 11.41
CA THR A 242 14.05 5.30 12.23
C THR A 242 13.63 4.99 13.66
N ARG A 243 12.66 4.08 13.83
CA ARG A 243 12.23 3.61 15.15
C ARG A 243 13.33 2.84 15.88
N LEU A 244 14.12 2.04 15.17
CA LEU A 244 15.24 1.31 15.74
C LEU A 244 16.34 2.26 16.21
N LEU A 245 16.73 3.22 15.37
CA LEU A 245 17.69 4.28 15.73
C LEU A 245 17.22 5.06 16.97
N ALA A 246 15.96 5.51 16.99
CA ALA A 246 15.40 6.20 18.14
C ALA A 246 15.39 5.31 19.40
N GLY A 247 15.03 4.04 19.24
CA GLY A 247 14.99 3.06 20.32
C GLY A 247 16.36 2.73 20.92
N PHE A 248 17.44 2.81 20.13
CA PHE A 248 18.82 2.54 20.52
C PHE A 248 19.68 3.79 20.75
N ALA A 249 19.09 4.98 20.64
CA ALA A 249 19.78 6.23 20.95
C ALA A 249 20.35 6.23 22.37
N SER A 250 21.55 6.80 22.50
CA SER A 250 22.26 6.90 23.78
C SER A 250 21.60 7.91 24.70
N GLU A 251 21.82 7.76 26.01
CA GLU A 251 21.35 8.76 26.99
C GLU A 251 21.97 10.15 26.78
N GLN A 252 23.17 10.22 26.17
CA GLN A 252 23.82 11.48 25.82
C GLN A 252 23.23 12.12 24.55
N ASN A 253 22.65 11.31 23.66
CA ASN A 253 22.02 11.77 22.43
C ASN A 253 20.57 11.25 22.29
N PRO A 254 19.64 11.57 23.22
CA PRO A 254 18.30 11.01 23.16
C PRO A 254 17.60 11.34 21.84
N MET A 255 17.02 10.33 21.22
CA MET A 255 16.20 10.47 20.03
C MET A 255 14.82 9.85 20.28
N LYS A 256 13.77 10.52 19.80
CA LYS A 256 12.40 10.00 19.88
C LYS A 256 11.59 10.36 18.65
N VAL A 257 10.73 9.43 18.23
CA VAL A 257 9.66 9.73 17.28
C VAL A 257 8.55 10.45 18.05
N VAL A 258 8.32 11.73 17.74
CA VAL A 258 7.36 12.59 18.42
C VAL A 258 5.96 12.44 17.82
N ARG A 259 5.88 12.31 16.50
CA ARG A 259 4.62 12.19 15.77
C ARG A 259 4.82 11.32 14.54
N GLU A 260 3.87 10.41 14.34
CA GLU A 260 3.73 9.63 13.13
C GLU A 260 2.43 10.04 12.44
N HIS A 261 2.55 10.44 11.18
CA HIS A 261 1.43 10.75 10.30
C HIS A 261 1.65 10.01 8.97
N GLU A 262 0.57 9.75 8.23
CA GLU A 262 0.60 8.99 6.97
C GLU A 262 1.65 9.50 5.97
N TYR A 263 1.88 10.82 5.97
CA TYR A 263 2.79 11.49 5.03
C TYR A 263 4.02 12.13 5.68
N LEU A 264 4.09 12.16 7.02
CA LEU A 264 5.13 12.91 7.72
C LEU A 264 5.50 12.27 9.06
N LEU A 265 6.80 12.05 9.25
CA LEU A 265 7.39 11.62 10.50
C LEU A 265 8.05 12.81 11.18
N THR A 266 7.79 13.02 12.47
CA THR A 266 8.47 14.04 13.27
C THR A 266 9.38 13.37 14.29
N VAL A 267 10.68 13.66 14.22
CA VAL A 267 11.71 13.09 15.08
C VAL A 267 12.38 14.20 15.85
N GLN A 268 12.52 14.03 17.17
CA GLN A 268 13.29 14.93 18.01
C GLN A 268 14.60 14.24 18.40
N VAL A 269 15.70 14.97 18.25
CA VAL A 269 17.03 14.59 18.72
C VAL A 269 17.51 15.65 19.70
N THR A 270 17.94 15.22 20.87
CA THR A 270 18.62 16.06 21.84
C THR A 270 20.09 15.62 21.88
N THR A 271 21.02 16.50 21.54
CA THR A 271 22.46 16.16 21.49
C THR A 271 23.32 17.38 21.76
N SER A 272 24.40 17.19 22.51
CA SER A 272 25.48 18.18 22.67
C SER A 272 26.56 18.08 21.59
N ASP A 273 26.49 17.06 20.72
CA ASP A 273 27.42 16.89 19.59
C ASP A 273 27.05 17.85 18.46
N LEU A 274 27.58 19.08 18.56
CA LEU A 274 27.37 20.13 17.57
C LEU A 274 27.96 19.76 16.20
N THR A 275 29.07 19.02 16.16
CA THR A 275 29.70 18.63 14.90
C THR A 275 28.88 17.55 14.20
N GLY A 276 28.41 16.55 14.93
CA GLY A 276 27.51 15.51 14.43
C GLY A 276 26.22 16.11 13.88
N ILE A 277 25.54 16.98 14.62
CA ILE A 277 24.27 17.57 14.16
C ILE A 277 24.45 18.53 12.97
N GLN A 278 25.61 19.23 12.88
CA GLN A 278 25.95 20.03 11.71
C GLN A 278 26.15 19.15 10.47
N ALA A 279 26.85 18.04 10.60
CA ALA A 279 27.04 17.08 9.50
C ALA A 279 25.70 16.47 9.04
N VAL A 280 24.83 16.09 9.98
CA VAL A 280 23.45 15.65 9.68
C VAL A 280 22.73 16.74 8.89
N THR A 281 22.70 17.96 9.41
CA THR A 281 21.99 19.09 8.77
C THR A 281 22.51 19.37 7.37
N GLN A 282 23.83 19.28 7.15
CA GLN A 282 24.42 19.47 5.83
C GLN A 282 23.98 18.38 4.84
N GLN A 283 24.03 17.11 5.24
CA GLN A 283 23.59 16.01 4.38
C GLN A 283 22.10 16.11 4.01
N LEU A 284 21.25 16.57 4.93
CA LEU A 284 19.82 16.81 4.67
C LEU A 284 19.61 18.00 3.71
N LYS A 285 20.43 19.05 3.79
CA LYS A 285 20.42 20.15 2.81
C LYS A 285 20.82 19.67 1.42
N ASP A 286 21.85 18.84 1.32
CA ASP A 286 22.32 18.29 0.04
C ASP A 286 21.26 17.38 -0.60
N PHE A 287 20.51 16.62 0.22
CA PHE A 287 19.32 15.89 -0.25
C PHE A 287 18.26 16.86 -0.79
N ASN A 288 17.85 17.85 0.00
CA ASN A 288 16.83 18.81 -0.41
C ASN A 288 17.20 19.56 -1.71
N ALA A 289 18.48 19.91 -1.89
CA ALA A 289 18.98 20.55 -3.09
C ALA A 289 18.82 19.63 -4.31
N ARG A 290 19.24 18.37 -4.20
CA ARG A 290 19.08 17.36 -5.26
C ARG A 290 17.62 17.09 -5.59
N THR A 291 16.75 16.95 -4.58
CA THR A 291 15.31 16.76 -4.77
C THR A 291 14.68 17.96 -5.48
N THR A 292 15.08 19.18 -5.10
CA THR A 292 14.60 20.41 -5.76
C THR A 292 15.05 20.48 -7.21
N GLU A 293 16.31 20.15 -7.51
CA GLU A 293 16.83 20.12 -8.87
C GLU A 293 16.14 19.06 -9.73
N HIS A 294 15.93 17.86 -9.18
CA HIS A 294 15.17 16.80 -9.84
C HIS A 294 13.75 17.25 -10.17
N TYR A 295 13.06 17.85 -9.19
CA TYR A 295 11.71 18.39 -9.40
C TYR A 295 11.68 19.44 -10.51
N LYS A 296 12.62 20.40 -10.51
CA LYS A 296 12.73 21.42 -11.58
C LYS A 296 12.94 20.78 -12.96
N ARG A 297 13.77 19.73 -13.05
CA ARG A 297 14.02 19.00 -14.30
C ARG A 297 12.78 18.28 -14.82
N GLU A 298 11.98 17.69 -13.95
CA GLU A 298 10.78 16.94 -14.33
C GLU A 298 9.55 17.82 -14.59
N SER A 299 9.39 18.92 -13.84
CA SER A 299 8.22 19.79 -13.98
C SER A 299 8.31 20.74 -15.19
N GLY A 300 9.52 21.03 -15.67
CA GLY A 300 9.76 22.03 -16.72
C GLY A 300 9.44 23.47 -16.28
N GLU A 301 9.12 23.69 -15.00
CA GLU A 301 8.86 25.02 -14.44
C GLU A 301 10.19 25.71 -14.10
N ALA A 302 10.57 26.69 -14.94
CA ALA A 302 11.63 27.63 -14.61
C ALA A 302 11.11 28.62 -13.55
N ASP A 303 11.70 28.57 -12.36
CA ASP A 303 11.72 29.65 -11.36
C ASP A 303 10.38 30.33 -11.01
N SER A 304 9.40 29.53 -10.57
CA SER A 304 8.31 30.10 -9.76
C SER A 304 8.83 30.36 -8.33
N PRO A 305 8.68 31.58 -7.77
CA PRO A 305 9.18 31.94 -6.44
C PRO A 305 8.45 31.21 -5.29
N ALA A 306 7.30 30.60 -5.57
CA ALA A 306 6.59 29.74 -4.62
C ALA A 306 6.96 28.27 -4.85
N LEU A 307 7.65 27.65 -3.90
CA LEU A 307 7.81 26.19 -3.81
C LEU A 307 6.44 25.52 -3.93
N ALA A 308 6.22 24.76 -5.01
CA ALA A 308 5.02 23.96 -5.21
C ALA A 308 4.78 23.03 -4.00
N GLN A 309 3.51 22.83 -3.61
CA GLN A 309 3.18 22.05 -2.41
C GLN A 309 3.75 20.63 -2.47
N THR A 310 3.72 20.00 -3.64
CA THR A 310 4.32 18.69 -3.93
C THR A 310 5.83 18.61 -3.63
N LEU A 311 6.57 19.67 -3.99
CA LEU A 311 7.99 19.76 -3.65
C LEU A 311 8.16 19.94 -2.15
N ARG A 312 7.39 20.82 -1.49
CA ARG A 312 7.46 21.01 -0.03
C ARG A 312 7.23 19.70 0.73
N ASP A 313 6.27 18.90 0.30
CA ASP A 313 5.92 17.62 0.92
C ASP A 313 7.03 16.55 0.73
N SER A 314 8.00 16.80 -0.15
CA SER A 314 9.13 15.90 -0.43
C SER A 314 10.43 16.32 0.27
N LEU A 315 10.48 17.50 0.88
CA LEU A 315 11.69 18.03 1.53
C LEU A 315 11.72 17.73 3.02
N ILE A 316 12.93 17.48 3.53
CA ILE A 316 13.17 17.30 4.97
C ILE A 316 13.37 18.68 5.59
N SER A 317 12.62 19.03 6.63
CA SER A 317 12.86 20.27 7.38
C SER A 317 13.40 19.99 8.78
N SER A 318 14.21 20.91 9.29
CA SER A 318 14.74 20.83 10.65
C SER A 318 14.54 22.17 11.35
N THR A 319 14.22 22.12 12.64
CA THR A 319 14.04 23.29 13.50
C THR A 319 14.77 23.07 14.82
N ARG A 320 15.47 24.10 15.32
CA ARG A 320 16.10 24.07 16.64
C ARG A 320 15.09 24.59 17.66
N GLN A 321 14.66 23.74 18.59
CA GLN A 321 13.66 24.07 19.62
C GLN A 321 14.28 24.50 20.95
N GLY A 322 15.58 24.28 21.14
CA GLY A 322 16.31 24.65 22.34
C GLY A 322 17.81 24.61 22.10
N PRO A 323 18.64 24.83 23.14
CA PRO A 323 20.09 24.84 23.00
C PRO A 323 20.62 23.55 22.36
N ASN A 324 20.14 22.39 22.77
CA ASN A 324 20.62 21.10 22.27
C ASN A 324 19.51 20.24 21.65
N THR A 325 18.34 20.82 21.36
CA THR A 325 17.16 20.08 20.89
C THR A 325 16.81 20.47 19.47
N TYR A 326 16.80 19.48 18.59
CA TYR A 326 16.54 19.59 17.17
C TYR A 326 15.33 18.73 16.81
N GLN A 327 14.40 19.29 16.06
CA GLN A 327 13.22 18.59 15.56
C GLN A 327 13.29 18.52 14.04
N PHE A 328 13.22 17.31 13.52
CA PHE A 328 13.21 16.98 12.11
C PHE A 328 11.82 16.57 11.67
N HIS A 329 11.37 17.09 10.55
CA HIS A 329 10.16 16.66 9.85
C HIS A 329 10.59 15.97 8.57
N VAL A 330 10.40 14.65 8.54
CA VAL A 330 10.85 13.76 7.49
C VAL A 330 9.63 13.25 6.74
N PRO A 331 9.48 13.52 5.44
CA PRO A 331 8.42 12.96 4.62
C PRO A 331 8.37 11.43 4.68
N MET A 332 7.17 10.86 4.67
CA MET A 332 6.96 9.41 4.70
C MET A 332 7.17 8.80 3.30
N ASN A 333 8.39 8.91 2.79
CA ASN A 333 8.82 8.27 1.55
C ASN A 333 10.20 7.63 1.74
N ARG A 334 10.49 6.62 0.91
CA ARG A 334 11.70 5.80 1.02
C ARG A 334 12.99 6.61 0.99
N GLU A 335 13.11 7.57 0.09
CA GLU A 335 14.36 8.32 -0.12
C GLU A 335 14.65 9.29 1.03
N ALA A 336 13.63 10.01 1.49
CA ALA A 336 13.75 10.95 2.60
C ALA A 336 14.07 10.22 3.92
N LEU A 337 13.33 9.15 4.23
CA LEU A 337 13.60 8.33 5.42
C LEU A 337 15.00 7.69 5.35
N GLY A 338 15.36 7.09 4.21
CA GLY A 338 16.67 6.48 4.03
C GLY A 338 17.82 7.47 4.19
N THR A 339 17.70 8.66 3.59
CA THR A 339 18.68 9.75 3.76
C THR A 339 18.78 10.18 5.21
N PHE A 340 17.64 10.39 5.88
CA PHE A 340 17.60 10.79 7.28
C PHE A 340 18.26 9.75 8.19
N ASN A 341 17.89 8.48 8.04
CA ASN A 341 18.42 7.37 8.83
C ASN A 341 19.92 7.20 8.60
N GLN A 342 20.41 7.32 7.37
CA GLN A 342 21.83 7.24 7.07
C GLN A 342 22.61 8.41 7.71
N ALA A 343 22.10 9.64 7.62
CA ALA A 343 22.74 10.81 8.21
C ALA A 343 22.83 10.67 9.73
N ILE A 344 21.71 10.34 10.39
CA ILE A 344 21.60 10.19 11.84
C ILE A 344 22.41 8.99 12.35
N GLY A 345 22.38 7.86 11.66
CA GLY A 345 23.15 6.67 12.02
C GLY A 345 24.65 6.85 11.87
N ARG A 346 25.11 7.67 10.91
CA ARG A 346 26.54 7.89 10.64
C ARG A 346 27.17 8.95 11.53
N HIS A 347 26.43 9.99 11.86
CA HIS A 347 27.00 11.20 12.47
C HIS A 347 26.67 11.37 13.96
N LEU A 348 25.73 10.60 14.50
CA LEU A 348 25.43 10.61 15.94
C LEU A 348 25.95 9.33 16.62
N GLN A 349 26.22 9.42 17.92
CA GLN A 349 26.77 8.33 18.70
C GLN A 349 25.67 7.52 19.41
N TYR A 350 25.84 6.20 19.40
CA TYR A 350 24.94 5.21 20.00
C TYR A 350 25.72 4.32 20.98
N ASP A 351 25.05 3.82 22.02
CA ASP A 351 25.69 2.95 23.04
C ASP A 351 26.12 1.60 22.45
N LYS A 352 25.39 1.13 21.44
CA LYS A 352 25.70 -0.08 20.67
C LYS A 352 25.92 0.33 19.22
N LYS A 353 26.81 -0.38 18.52
CA LYS A 353 27.00 -0.16 17.08
C LYS A 353 25.73 -0.56 16.32
N ILE A 354 25.21 0.34 15.49
CA ILE A 354 24.05 0.10 14.63
C ILE A 354 24.52 0.14 13.18
N GLU A 355 24.20 -0.89 12.41
CA GLU A 355 24.47 -0.97 10.98
C GLU A 355 23.14 -1.05 10.22
N LEU A 356 22.89 -0.10 9.31
CA LEU A 356 21.72 -0.15 8.44
C LEU A 356 22.08 -0.90 7.16
N VAL A 357 21.40 -2.01 6.91
CA VAL A 357 21.62 -2.87 5.74
C VAL A 357 20.29 -3.06 5.01
N LYS A 358 20.30 -2.94 3.69
CA LYS A 358 19.07 -3.04 2.87
C LYS A 358 19.24 -4.07 1.76
N SER A 359 18.12 -4.69 1.41
CA SER A 359 17.99 -5.44 0.17
C SER A 359 18.21 -4.51 -1.04
N GLN A 360 18.69 -5.08 -2.14
CA GLN A 360 18.85 -4.39 -3.42
C GLN A 360 17.48 -4.12 -4.06
N GLY A 361 16.62 -5.14 -4.09
CA GLY A 361 15.22 -5.08 -4.48
C GLY A 361 14.34 -4.63 -3.32
N LYS A 362 13.08 -5.06 -3.31
CA LYS A 362 12.13 -4.66 -2.27
C LYS A 362 12.40 -5.33 -0.93
N ASP A 363 12.60 -6.64 -0.94
CA ASP A 363 12.83 -7.47 0.26
C ASP A 363 13.93 -8.51 0.02
N TRP A 364 14.43 -9.11 1.11
CA TRP A 364 15.53 -10.08 1.04
C TRP A 364 15.15 -11.38 0.31
N ASN A 365 13.87 -11.76 0.30
CA ASN A 365 13.44 -12.95 -0.40
C ASN A 365 13.44 -12.75 -1.91
N GLU A 366 13.03 -11.57 -2.38
CA GLU A 366 13.13 -11.18 -3.77
C GLU A 366 14.58 -11.19 -4.24
N ASP A 367 15.48 -10.58 -3.46
CA ASP A 367 16.92 -10.58 -3.75
C ASP A 367 17.48 -12.01 -3.88
N LEU A 368 17.07 -12.90 -2.96
CA LEU A 368 17.51 -14.29 -3.00
C LEU A 368 17.05 -15.00 -4.26
N LYS A 369 15.79 -14.81 -4.67
CA LYS A 369 15.26 -15.40 -5.90
C LYS A 369 15.97 -14.86 -7.14
N GLN A 370 16.27 -13.57 -7.14
CA GLN A 370 17.03 -12.94 -8.22
C GLN A 370 18.46 -13.48 -8.30
N ASP A 371 19.15 -13.63 -7.17
CA ASP A 371 20.51 -14.19 -7.12
C ASP A 371 20.53 -15.64 -7.63
N GLN A 372 19.60 -16.48 -7.17
CA GLN A 372 19.49 -17.86 -7.65
C GLN A 372 19.21 -17.94 -9.14
N MET A 373 18.32 -17.09 -9.66
CA MET A 373 18.05 -17.01 -11.10
C MET A 373 19.32 -16.66 -11.87
N ARG A 374 20.10 -15.67 -11.40
CA ARG A 374 21.39 -15.30 -12.01
C ARG A 374 22.39 -16.45 -11.99
N GLN A 375 22.47 -17.21 -10.89
CA GLN A 375 23.35 -18.37 -10.78
C GLN A 375 22.96 -19.49 -11.74
N VAL A 376 21.66 -19.76 -11.91
CA VAL A 376 21.17 -20.74 -12.88
C VAL A 376 21.51 -20.30 -14.30
N VAL A 377 21.21 -19.05 -14.66
CA VAL A 377 21.57 -18.49 -15.98
C VAL A 377 23.07 -18.62 -16.25
N LYS A 378 23.92 -18.30 -15.27
CA LYS A 378 25.39 -18.44 -15.38
C LYS A 378 25.83 -19.90 -15.57
N ARG A 379 25.15 -20.85 -14.92
CA ARG A 379 25.44 -22.28 -15.04
C ARG A 379 25.00 -22.85 -16.39
N GLU A 380 23.83 -22.46 -16.88
CA GLU A 380 23.27 -22.95 -18.14
C GLU A 380 23.95 -22.33 -19.38
N LEU A 381 24.53 -21.12 -19.24
CA LEU A 381 25.24 -20.44 -20.33
C LEU A 381 26.76 -20.72 -20.39
N GLY A 382 27.29 -21.55 -19.49
CA GLY A 382 28.64 -22.13 -19.58
C GLY A 382 29.80 -21.23 -19.09
N SER A 383 30.67 -21.82 -18.27
CA SER A 383 32.00 -21.28 -17.94
C SER A 383 33.05 -22.04 -18.76
N ASP A 384 33.74 -21.36 -19.68
CA ASP A 384 34.92 -21.91 -20.35
C ASP A 384 36.04 -22.15 -19.33
N ASN A 385 36.34 -23.42 -19.08
CA ASN A 385 37.44 -23.88 -18.25
C ASN A 385 38.70 -24.01 -19.12
N THR A 386 39.71 -23.16 -18.91
CA THR A 386 41.09 -23.42 -19.38
C THR A 386 42.04 -23.29 -18.17
N PRO A 387 43.01 -24.20 -17.96
CA PRO A 387 43.88 -24.16 -16.79
C PRO A 387 44.91 -23.02 -16.91
N GLN A 388 44.99 -22.18 -15.88
CA GLN A 388 46.03 -21.15 -15.74
C GLN A 388 47.25 -21.69 -14.97
N PRO A 389 48.49 -21.45 -15.42
CA PRO A 389 49.67 -21.49 -14.57
C PRO A 389 49.80 -20.21 -13.71
N GLU A 390 50.60 -20.35 -12.67
CA GLU A 390 50.73 -19.53 -11.45
C GLU A 390 50.82 -17.99 -11.60
N ALA A 391 50.21 -17.34 -10.60
CA ALA A 391 50.23 -15.95 -10.10
C ALA A 391 51.48 -15.06 -10.42
N PRO A 392 51.35 -13.70 -10.46
CA PRO A 392 50.83 -12.92 -9.33
C PRO A 392 49.98 -11.67 -9.59
N ALA A 393 49.05 -11.47 -8.64
CA ALA A 393 48.54 -10.22 -8.06
C ALA A 393 48.05 -9.09 -8.99
N ALA A 394 46.73 -9.05 -9.24
CA ALA A 394 45.84 -7.90 -9.00
C ALA A 394 44.38 -8.29 -9.28
N VAL A 395 43.47 -7.99 -8.35
CA VAL A 395 42.00 -8.00 -8.51
C VAL A 395 41.60 -6.52 -8.40
N PRO A 396 40.70 -5.96 -9.27
CA PRO A 396 39.31 -6.43 -9.31
C PRO A 396 38.62 -6.45 -10.69
N ASP A 397 37.98 -7.58 -11.02
CA ASP A 397 37.00 -7.64 -12.11
C ASP A 397 35.60 -7.34 -11.55
N LYS A 398 35.18 -6.09 -11.72
CA LYS A 398 33.83 -5.56 -11.42
C LYS A 398 33.05 -5.27 -12.72
N GLY A 399 33.21 -6.07 -13.77
CA GLY A 399 32.43 -5.88 -15.00
C GLY A 399 32.66 -4.52 -15.68
N GLU A 400 33.74 -3.83 -15.34
CA GLU A 400 34.17 -2.61 -16.02
C GLU A 400 34.95 -3.01 -17.27
N ARG A 401 34.70 -2.27 -18.35
CA ARG A 401 35.39 -2.44 -19.63
C ARG A 401 36.02 -1.11 -19.99
N LEU A 402 37.26 -1.20 -20.45
CA LEU A 402 38.06 -0.06 -20.89
C LEU A 402 38.28 -0.21 -22.40
N LEU A 403 38.10 0.88 -23.13
CA LEU A 403 38.36 0.95 -24.56
C LEU A 403 39.03 2.26 -24.92
N THR A 404 39.63 2.32 -26.09
CA THR A 404 40.27 3.54 -26.57
C THR A 404 39.67 3.93 -27.91
N ILE A 405 39.39 5.22 -28.10
CA ILE A 405 38.96 5.75 -29.40
C ILE A 405 39.96 6.79 -29.88
N ALA A 406 40.33 6.73 -31.16
CA ALA A 406 41.10 7.77 -31.81
C ALA A 406 40.17 8.59 -32.70
N TYR A 407 39.95 9.86 -32.34
CA TYR A 407 39.14 10.81 -33.10
C TYR A 407 40.02 11.73 -33.94
N ARG A 408 39.63 11.97 -35.19
CA ARG A 408 40.35 12.80 -36.15
C ARG A 408 39.49 13.98 -36.61
N GLU A 409 39.98 15.20 -36.44
CA GLU A 409 39.30 16.43 -36.87
C GLU A 409 40.22 17.36 -37.66
N SER A 410 39.63 18.17 -38.53
CA SER A 410 40.36 19.23 -39.24
C SER A 410 40.62 20.40 -38.30
N ARG A 411 41.76 21.06 -38.46
CA ARG A 411 42.12 22.27 -37.69
C ARG A 411 41.11 23.42 -37.86
N ASP A 412 40.29 23.39 -38.91
CA ASP A 412 39.26 24.39 -39.22
C ASP A 412 37.90 24.10 -38.54
N GLU A 413 37.72 22.93 -37.91
CA GLU A 413 36.45 22.45 -37.31
C GLU A 413 36.50 22.37 -35.76
N MET A 414 37.19 23.31 -35.10
CA MET A 414 37.63 23.32 -33.67
C MET A 414 36.57 23.14 -32.54
N SER A 415 35.36 22.64 -32.82
CA SER A 415 34.28 22.45 -31.83
C SER A 415 33.67 21.03 -31.80
N GLN A 416 34.14 20.11 -32.63
CA GLN A 416 33.51 18.78 -32.74
C GLN A 416 33.96 17.81 -31.63
N LEU A 417 35.23 17.87 -31.21
CA LEU A 417 35.73 17.03 -30.12
C LEU A 417 35.00 17.28 -28.78
N SER A 418 34.75 18.54 -28.40
CA SER A 418 34.02 18.86 -27.15
C SER A 418 32.58 18.37 -27.19
N THR A 419 31.94 18.47 -28.36
CA THR A 419 30.58 17.97 -28.58
C THR A 419 30.54 16.44 -28.50
N LEU A 420 31.55 15.76 -29.06
CA LEU A 420 31.71 14.31 -28.97
C LEU A 420 31.87 13.86 -27.51
N GLN A 421 32.74 14.52 -26.73
CA GLN A 421 32.95 14.19 -25.32
C GLN A 421 31.66 14.31 -24.50
N GLN A 422 30.92 15.43 -24.66
CA GLN A 422 29.63 15.63 -23.99
C GLN A 422 28.60 14.56 -24.35
N ASN A 423 28.55 14.16 -25.62
CA ASN A 423 27.63 13.11 -26.08
C ASN A 423 28.00 11.74 -25.50
N LEU A 424 29.29 11.42 -25.37
CA LEU A 424 29.75 10.16 -24.78
C LEU A 424 29.41 10.09 -23.28
N GLU A 425 29.68 11.17 -22.54
CA GLU A 425 29.33 11.27 -21.12
C GLU A 425 27.82 11.20 -20.88
N ARG A 426 27.02 11.85 -21.74
CA ARG A 426 25.55 11.82 -21.66
C ARG A 426 24.97 10.41 -21.82
N VAL A 427 25.64 9.56 -22.59
CA VAL A 427 25.23 8.17 -22.84
C VAL A 427 25.73 7.21 -21.74
N GLY A 428 26.58 7.68 -20.83
CA GLY A 428 27.06 6.92 -19.68
C GLY A 428 28.49 6.36 -19.83
N LEU A 429 29.26 6.82 -20.82
CA LEU A 429 30.69 6.53 -20.92
C LEU A 429 31.47 7.53 -20.07
N ILE A 430 32.43 7.05 -19.27
CA ILE A 430 33.32 7.93 -18.50
C ILE A 430 34.63 8.07 -19.27
N ILE A 431 35.13 9.30 -19.41
CA ILE A 431 36.40 9.60 -20.08
C ILE A 431 37.49 9.65 -19.01
N ASP A 432 38.39 8.67 -18.98
CA ASP A 432 39.48 8.63 -17.99
C ASP A 432 40.62 9.58 -18.37
N HIS A 433 40.97 9.63 -19.65
CA HIS A 433 42.02 10.53 -20.15
C HIS A 433 41.86 10.85 -21.63
N SER A 434 42.38 12.03 -22.01
CA SER A 434 42.44 12.53 -23.38
C SER A 434 43.88 12.87 -23.73
N ARG A 435 44.39 12.34 -24.85
CA ARG A 435 45.76 12.53 -25.31
C ARG A 435 45.76 12.93 -26.77
N ARG A 436 46.43 14.04 -27.11
CA ARG A 436 46.66 14.42 -28.50
C ARG A 436 47.76 13.54 -29.11
N LEU A 437 47.51 12.96 -30.28
CA LEU A 437 48.47 12.16 -31.04
C LEU A 437 49.23 13.05 -32.03
N GLU A 438 50.50 12.71 -32.27
CA GLU A 438 51.31 13.37 -33.30
C GLU A 438 50.81 12.94 -34.68
N SER A 439 50.32 13.91 -35.47
CA SER A 439 49.83 13.67 -36.83
C SER A 439 50.90 13.99 -37.85
N THR A 440 51.10 13.08 -38.82
CA THR A 440 51.98 13.27 -39.98
C THR A 440 51.30 14.05 -41.11
N ALA A 441 50.00 14.32 -41.01
CA ALA A 441 49.23 15.04 -42.02
C ALA A 441 49.12 16.54 -41.70
N PRO A 442 49.52 17.45 -42.60
CA PRO A 442 49.39 18.88 -42.38
C PRO A 442 47.90 19.27 -42.36
N ARG A 443 47.42 19.75 -41.20
CA ARG A 443 46.05 20.22 -40.87
C ARG A 443 45.08 19.23 -40.21
N GLU A 444 45.53 18.04 -39.83
CA GLU A 444 44.71 17.07 -39.08
C GLU A 444 45.12 17.00 -37.61
N ILE A 445 44.15 17.02 -36.70
CA ILE A 445 44.34 16.79 -35.26
C ILE A 445 43.78 15.41 -34.93
N ALA A 446 44.62 14.52 -34.43
CA ALA A 446 44.20 13.24 -33.88
C ALA A 446 44.23 13.30 -32.34
N THR A 447 43.13 12.90 -31.71
CA THR A 447 42.99 12.84 -30.25
C THR A 447 42.53 11.44 -29.85
N GLU A 448 43.30 10.82 -28.97
CA GLU A 448 42.97 9.55 -28.33
C GLU A 448 42.20 9.81 -27.03
N LEU A 449 41.05 9.17 -26.86
CA LEU A 449 40.27 9.18 -25.64
C LEU A 449 40.20 7.76 -25.09
N THR A 450 40.50 7.59 -23.81
CA THR A 450 40.26 6.32 -23.12
C THR A 450 38.98 6.41 -22.33
N LEU A 451 38.09 5.47 -22.64
CA LEU A 451 36.73 5.43 -22.14
C LEU A 451 36.54 4.18 -21.29
N ARG A 452 35.71 4.31 -20.26
CA ARG A 452 35.27 3.19 -19.44
C ARG A 452 33.75 3.13 -19.38
N TYR A 453 33.22 1.91 -19.33
CA TYR A 453 31.81 1.64 -19.09
C TYR A 453 31.64 0.39 -18.23
N GLN A 454 30.46 0.26 -17.64
CA GLN A 454 30.08 -0.86 -16.77
C GLN A 454 29.06 -1.76 -17.48
N LEU A 455 29.29 -3.07 -17.46
CA LEU A 455 28.39 -4.07 -18.05
C LEU A 455 27.08 -4.26 -17.28
N ASP A 456 27.01 -3.82 -16.02
CA ASP A 456 25.77 -3.79 -15.23
C ASP A 456 25.05 -2.43 -15.31
N SER A 457 25.55 -1.48 -16.11
CA SER A 457 24.93 -0.17 -16.29
C SER A 457 23.51 -0.31 -16.88
N PRO A 458 22.49 0.37 -16.32
CA PRO A 458 21.15 0.43 -16.91
C PRO A 458 21.09 1.23 -18.23
N GLN A 459 22.21 1.86 -18.59
CA GLN A 459 22.41 2.57 -19.85
C GLN A 459 23.19 1.73 -20.86
N LEU A 460 23.56 0.47 -20.55
CA LEU A 460 24.34 -0.39 -21.43
C LEU A 460 23.79 -0.50 -22.87
N PRO A 461 22.46 -0.56 -23.12
CA PRO A 461 21.94 -0.55 -24.50
C PRO A 461 22.28 0.74 -25.25
N ALA A 462 22.19 1.90 -24.57
CA ALA A 462 22.54 3.19 -25.16
C ALA A 462 24.05 3.32 -25.39
N ILE A 463 24.86 2.87 -24.42
CA ILE A 463 26.33 2.79 -24.52
C ILE A 463 26.73 1.91 -25.70
N SER A 464 26.08 0.75 -25.83
CA SER A 464 26.34 -0.20 -26.91
C SER A 464 26.04 0.40 -28.28
N ALA A 465 24.86 1.02 -28.42
CA ALA A 465 24.46 1.69 -29.67
C ALA A 465 25.39 2.86 -30.03
N ALA A 466 25.84 3.64 -29.04
CA ALA A 466 26.76 4.75 -29.27
C ALA A 466 28.14 4.28 -29.73
N LEU A 467 28.72 3.25 -29.09
CA LEU A 467 30.00 2.69 -29.49
C LEU A 467 29.94 2.04 -30.88
N ASP A 468 28.84 1.36 -31.21
CA ASP A 468 28.65 0.78 -32.54
C ASP A 468 28.46 1.85 -33.61
N SER A 469 27.77 2.95 -33.29
CA SER A 469 27.63 4.11 -34.18
C SER A 469 28.98 4.82 -34.40
N LEU A 470 29.81 4.91 -33.36
CA LEU A 470 31.17 5.46 -33.46
C LEU A 470 32.07 4.58 -34.32
N ALA A 471 31.97 3.26 -34.23
CA ALA A 471 32.78 2.34 -35.01
C ALA A 471 32.53 2.44 -36.53
N ILE A 472 31.39 3.00 -36.95
CA ILE A 472 31.03 3.24 -38.36
C ILE A 472 31.45 4.65 -38.82
N ASN A 473 31.81 5.54 -37.88
CA ASN A 473 32.21 6.90 -38.21
C ASN A 473 33.64 6.93 -38.79
N PRO A 474 33.87 7.42 -40.03
CA PRO A 474 35.19 7.42 -40.65
C PRO A 474 36.22 8.31 -39.94
N ARG A 475 35.77 9.21 -39.05
CA ARG A 475 36.63 10.08 -38.22
C ARG A 475 37.02 9.45 -36.88
N VAL A 476 36.49 8.27 -36.55
CA VAL A 476 36.71 7.60 -35.26
C VAL A 476 37.23 6.19 -35.50
N ALA A 477 38.38 5.85 -34.92
CA ALA A 477 38.82 4.47 -34.81
C ALA A 477 38.54 3.97 -33.39
N VAL A 478 37.63 3.01 -33.24
CA VAL A 478 37.32 2.38 -31.95
C VAL A 478 38.20 1.15 -31.76
N ASN A 479 39.00 1.14 -30.71
CA ASN A 479 39.83 0.02 -30.29
C ASN A 479 39.24 -0.61 -29.03
N GLU A 480 38.37 -1.61 -29.24
CA GLU A 480 37.72 -2.44 -28.23
C GLU A 480 38.09 -3.91 -28.53
N ALA A 481 38.45 -4.68 -27.50
CA ALA A 481 38.76 -6.09 -27.69
C ALA A 481 37.52 -6.83 -28.22
N VAL A 482 37.67 -7.63 -29.28
CA VAL A 482 36.56 -8.36 -29.93
C VAL A 482 35.70 -9.16 -28.94
N PRO A 483 36.26 -9.87 -27.93
CA PRO A 483 35.46 -10.54 -26.92
C PRO A 483 34.60 -9.57 -26.08
N ALA A 484 35.16 -8.41 -25.69
CA ALA A 484 34.44 -7.39 -24.92
C ALA A 484 33.33 -6.72 -25.75
N GLN A 485 33.57 -6.50 -27.05
CA GLN A 485 32.57 -5.97 -27.96
C GLN A 485 31.38 -6.93 -28.12
N THR A 486 31.64 -8.23 -28.27
CA THR A 486 30.59 -9.25 -28.37
C THR A 486 29.79 -9.37 -27.08
N GLU A 487 30.47 -9.41 -25.93
CA GLU A 487 29.86 -9.46 -24.60
C GLU A 487 28.97 -8.23 -24.34
N ARG A 488 29.45 -7.02 -24.65
CA ARG A 488 28.67 -5.78 -24.57
C ARG A 488 27.38 -5.85 -25.38
N ARG A 489 27.47 -6.30 -26.64
CA ARG A 489 26.30 -6.37 -27.54
C ARG A 489 25.28 -7.40 -27.07
N GLN A 490 25.73 -8.54 -26.58
CA GLN A 490 24.86 -9.59 -26.06
C GLN A 490 24.10 -9.10 -24.82
N LEU A 491 24.81 -8.56 -23.82
CA LEU A 491 24.19 -8.05 -22.60
C LEU A 491 23.27 -6.85 -22.86
N ALA A 492 23.63 -5.97 -23.79
CA ALA A 492 22.77 -4.88 -24.24
C ALA A 492 21.46 -5.38 -24.86
N ALA A 493 21.52 -6.41 -25.71
CA ALA A 493 20.35 -7.02 -26.32
C ALA A 493 19.46 -7.71 -25.27
N GLU A 494 20.06 -8.44 -24.33
CA GLU A 494 19.35 -9.08 -23.22
C GLU A 494 18.63 -8.06 -22.32
N GLN A 495 19.29 -6.94 -21.98
CA GLN A 495 18.68 -5.86 -21.21
C GLN A 495 17.52 -5.19 -21.95
N GLU A 496 17.62 -5.02 -23.27
CA GLU A 496 16.56 -4.43 -24.07
C GLU A 496 15.35 -5.37 -24.19
N VAL A 497 15.58 -6.68 -24.38
CA VAL A 497 14.53 -7.70 -24.34
C VAL A 497 13.86 -7.76 -22.97
N ALA A 498 14.63 -7.73 -21.88
CA ALA A 498 14.08 -7.69 -20.52
C ALA A 498 13.27 -6.41 -20.25
N ARG A 499 13.69 -5.26 -20.80
CA ARG A 499 12.91 -4.01 -20.75
C ARG A 499 11.60 -4.13 -21.52
N GLN A 500 11.62 -4.73 -22.70
CA GLN A 500 10.42 -4.96 -23.50
C GLN A 500 9.46 -5.95 -22.84
N GLN A 501 9.97 -7.03 -22.25
CA GLN A 501 9.19 -8.01 -21.48
C GLN A 501 8.58 -7.38 -20.23
N LYS A 502 9.35 -6.62 -19.43
CA LYS A 502 8.81 -5.87 -18.29
C LYS A 502 7.74 -4.86 -18.72
N ARG A 503 7.90 -4.22 -19.88
CA ARG A 503 6.90 -3.29 -20.43
C ARG A 503 5.63 -4.02 -20.88
N ALA A 504 5.74 -5.23 -21.42
CA ALA A 504 4.62 -6.09 -21.78
C ALA A 504 3.91 -6.68 -20.54
N GLU A 505 4.65 -7.10 -19.52
CA GLU A 505 4.11 -7.60 -18.25
C GLU A 505 3.40 -6.50 -17.45
N GLN A 506 3.95 -5.27 -17.44
CA GLN A 506 3.31 -4.10 -16.81
C GLN A 506 2.02 -3.65 -17.51
N GLN A 507 1.75 -4.14 -18.72
CA GLN A 507 0.53 -3.85 -19.49
C GLN A 507 -0.54 -4.95 -19.38
N GLN A 508 -0.26 -6.08 -18.70
CA GLN A 508 -1.28 -7.11 -18.46
C GLN A 508 -2.27 -6.65 -17.38
N LEU A 509 -3.51 -6.40 -17.80
CA LEU A 509 -4.62 -6.08 -16.91
C LEU A 509 -4.95 -7.29 -16.03
N GLN A 510 -5.10 -7.08 -14.73
CA GLN A 510 -5.78 -8.06 -13.89
C GLN A 510 -7.24 -8.21 -14.38
N PRO A 511 -7.68 -9.42 -14.77
CA PRO A 511 -9.05 -9.61 -15.26
C PRO A 511 -10.07 -9.31 -14.16
N SER A 512 -11.18 -8.70 -14.53
CA SER A 512 -12.30 -8.40 -13.63
C SER A 512 -13.50 -9.30 -13.92
N ASP A 513 -14.50 -9.24 -13.05
CA ASP A 513 -15.77 -9.98 -13.22
C ASP A 513 -16.67 -9.38 -14.33
N SER A 514 -16.21 -8.35 -15.07
CA SER A 514 -16.91 -7.74 -16.20
C SER A 514 -15.98 -7.61 -17.43
N PRO A 515 -16.22 -8.41 -18.49
CA PRO A 515 -15.46 -8.33 -19.75
C PRO A 515 -15.57 -6.95 -20.43
N SER A 516 -16.68 -6.25 -20.27
CA SER A 516 -16.90 -4.90 -20.80
C SER A 516 -16.11 -3.84 -20.04
N HIS A 517 -15.96 -3.96 -18.71
CA HIS A 517 -15.03 -3.11 -17.96
C HIS A 517 -13.58 -3.39 -18.33
N ASP A 518 -13.20 -4.65 -18.55
CA ASP A 518 -11.87 -4.99 -19.01
C ASP A 518 -11.57 -4.44 -20.41
N GLN A 519 -12.55 -4.50 -21.32
CA GLN A 519 -12.43 -3.88 -22.63
C GLN A 519 -12.37 -2.35 -22.54
N ALA A 520 -13.20 -1.73 -21.71
CA ALA A 520 -13.18 -0.29 -21.48
C ALA A 520 -11.85 0.18 -20.86
N ARG A 521 -11.24 -0.62 -19.97
CA ARG A 521 -9.90 -0.35 -19.42
C ARG A 521 -8.84 -0.34 -20.49
N ARG A 522 -8.83 -1.34 -21.38
CA ARG A 522 -7.87 -1.40 -22.51
C ARG A 522 -8.01 -0.17 -23.38
N VAL A 523 -9.23 0.13 -23.81
CA VAL A 523 -9.54 1.29 -24.66
C VAL A 523 -9.15 2.59 -23.97
N PHE A 524 -9.41 2.74 -22.67
CA PHE A 524 -9.01 3.92 -21.91
C PHE A 524 -7.49 4.09 -21.86
N ILE A 525 -6.75 3.01 -21.56
CA ILE A 525 -5.30 3.04 -21.41
C ILE A 525 -4.62 3.37 -22.75
N GLU A 526 -5.09 2.77 -23.84
CA GLU A 526 -4.60 3.03 -25.20
C GLU A 526 -4.88 4.47 -25.64
N ALA A 527 -6.08 4.99 -25.38
CA ALA A 527 -6.46 6.35 -25.73
C ALA A 527 -5.80 7.43 -24.85
N ALA A 528 -5.44 7.12 -23.60
CA ALA A 528 -4.90 8.09 -22.64
C ALA A 528 -3.50 8.61 -23.02
N ALA A 529 -2.65 7.79 -23.65
CA ALA A 529 -1.30 8.17 -24.03
C ALA A 529 -1.24 9.30 -25.09
N PRO A 530 -1.87 9.17 -26.27
CA PRO A 530 -1.85 10.23 -27.28
C PRO A 530 -2.53 11.51 -26.79
N VAL A 531 -3.66 11.40 -26.07
CA VAL A 531 -4.36 12.58 -25.52
C VAL A 531 -3.52 13.31 -24.47
N ALA A 532 -2.82 12.58 -23.59
CA ALA A 532 -1.92 13.19 -22.61
C ALA A 532 -0.73 13.89 -23.29
N GLN A 533 -0.20 13.33 -24.39
CA GLN A 533 0.88 13.97 -25.15
C GLN A 533 0.42 15.31 -25.73
N THR A 534 -0.70 15.33 -26.46
CA THR A 534 -1.22 16.58 -27.04
C THR A 534 -1.60 17.60 -25.96
N LEU A 535 -2.10 17.16 -24.81
CA LEU A 535 -2.35 18.04 -23.66
C LEU A 535 -1.06 18.70 -23.14
N ARG A 536 0.07 17.98 -23.05
CA ARG A 536 1.37 18.57 -22.64
C ARG A 536 1.84 19.63 -23.63
N GLU A 537 1.74 19.33 -24.92
CA GLU A 537 2.13 20.23 -26.02
C GLU A 537 1.27 21.52 -26.04
N ASN A 538 0.08 21.50 -25.44
CA ASN A 538 -0.87 22.62 -25.42
C ASN A 538 -1.10 23.19 -24.01
N GLY A 539 -0.09 23.13 -23.13
CA GLY A 539 -0.13 23.80 -21.81
C GLY A 539 -1.09 23.18 -20.79
N GLY A 540 -1.47 21.91 -20.99
CA GLY A 540 -2.30 21.10 -20.09
C GLY A 540 -1.50 20.03 -19.34
N GLY A 541 -0.28 20.34 -18.91
CA GLY A 541 0.63 19.37 -18.27
C GLY A 541 0.05 18.69 -17.03
N LEU A 542 -0.69 19.43 -16.21
CA LEU A 542 -1.39 18.89 -15.04
C LEU A 542 -2.50 17.90 -15.43
N GLN A 543 -3.30 18.23 -16.44
CA GLN A 543 -4.36 17.37 -16.95
C GLN A 543 -3.79 16.13 -17.64
N ALA A 544 -2.67 16.25 -18.33
CA ALA A 544 -1.92 15.11 -18.86
C ALA A 544 -1.43 14.19 -17.73
N ALA A 545 -0.97 14.74 -16.61
CA ALA A 545 -0.55 13.97 -15.44
C ALA A 545 -1.73 13.22 -14.79
N TYR A 546 -2.88 13.88 -14.61
CA TYR A 546 -4.10 13.25 -14.10
C TYR A 546 -4.58 12.11 -15.01
N LEU A 547 -4.54 12.31 -16.32
CA LEU A 547 -4.94 11.29 -17.29
C LEU A 547 -4.03 10.06 -17.23
N GLN A 548 -2.72 10.27 -17.07
CA GLN A 548 -1.73 9.20 -16.91
C GLN A 548 -1.84 8.49 -15.56
N GLN A 549 -2.17 9.21 -14.49
CA GLN A 549 -2.44 8.63 -13.18
C GLN A 549 -3.67 7.73 -13.21
N ALA A 550 -4.77 8.16 -13.84
CA ALA A 550 -5.97 7.35 -14.01
C ALA A 550 -5.68 6.08 -14.83
N SER A 551 -4.90 6.19 -15.92
CA SER A 551 -4.46 5.04 -16.71
C SER A 551 -3.65 4.02 -15.87
N LYS A 552 -2.72 4.50 -15.03
CA LYS A 552 -1.97 3.66 -14.09
C LYS A 552 -2.86 3.01 -13.01
N SER A 553 -3.89 3.73 -12.55
CA SER A 553 -4.87 3.24 -11.58
C SER A 553 -5.66 2.06 -12.19
N LEU A 554 -6.10 2.21 -13.44
CA LEU A 554 -6.87 1.21 -14.19
C LEU A 554 -6.07 -0.03 -14.59
N LEU A 555 -4.74 0.03 -14.62
CA LEU A 555 -3.91 -1.18 -14.74
C LEU A 555 -4.07 -2.12 -13.53
N LYS A 556 -4.29 -1.54 -12.34
CA LYS A 556 -4.33 -2.28 -11.07
C LYS A 556 -5.74 -2.54 -10.55
N GLN A 557 -6.71 -1.73 -10.94
CA GLN A 557 -8.07 -1.79 -10.42
C GLN A 557 -9.09 -1.71 -11.56
N PRO A 558 -10.22 -2.43 -11.48
CA PRO A 558 -11.19 -2.48 -12.56
C PRO A 558 -12.15 -1.29 -12.62
N VAL A 559 -12.07 -0.37 -11.65
CA VAL A 559 -12.99 0.77 -11.51
C VAL A 559 -12.19 2.04 -11.22
N LEU A 560 -12.64 3.18 -11.74
CA LEU A 560 -12.08 4.48 -11.42
C LEU A 560 -12.40 4.88 -9.97
N LYS A 561 -11.40 5.34 -9.22
CA LYS A 561 -11.61 5.90 -7.88
C LYS A 561 -12.35 7.23 -7.97
N ALA A 562 -13.07 7.61 -6.92
CA ALA A 562 -13.80 8.89 -6.86
C ALA A 562 -12.91 10.11 -7.18
N LEU A 563 -11.66 10.11 -6.67
CA LEU A 563 -10.69 11.17 -6.96
C LEU A 563 -10.22 11.17 -8.42
N ASP A 564 -10.04 9.99 -9.02
CA ASP A 564 -9.66 9.87 -10.44
C ASP A 564 -10.82 10.34 -11.33
N GLN A 565 -12.07 10.06 -10.96
CA GLN A 565 -13.26 10.56 -11.67
C GLN A 565 -13.34 12.08 -11.66
N GLU A 566 -13.14 12.72 -10.49
CA GLU A 566 -13.14 14.19 -10.38
C GLU A 566 -12.01 14.83 -11.22
N ASN A 567 -10.81 14.25 -11.17
CA ASN A 567 -9.68 14.73 -11.95
C ASN A 567 -9.93 14.58 -13.45
N LEU A 568 -10.56 13.49 -13.89
CA LEU A 568 -10.89 13.27 -15.30
C LEU A 568 -11.94 14.25 -15.83
N VAL A 569 -12.88 14.72 -15.00
CA VAL A 569 -13.79 15.82 -15.38
C VAL A 569 -13.00 17.09 -15.74
N ARG A 570 -11.96 17.41 -14.95
CA ARG A 570 -11.06 18.54 -15.22
C ARG A 570 -10.21 18.33 -16.47
N VAL A 571 -9.83 17.08 -16.76
CA VAL A 571 -9.14 16.71 -18.00
C VAL A 571 -10.04 16.95 -19.21
N LEU A 572 -11.28 16.47 -19.18
CA LEU A 572 -12.25 16.67 -20.28
C LEU A 572 -12.53 18.15 -20.53
N ALA A 573 -12.70 18.95 -19.48
CA ALA A 573 -12.88 20.40 -19.62
C ALA A 573 -11.68 21.09 -20.31
N LYS A 574 -10.45 20.61 -20.09
CA LYS A 574 -9.26 21.12 -20.76
C LYS A 574 -9.14 20.60 -22.20
N ILE A 575 -9.51 19.35 -22.45
CA ILE A 575 -9.58 18.76 -23.79
C ILE A 575 -10.49 19.60 -24.70
N ASP A 576 -11.66 20.02 -24.20
CA ASP A 576 -12.62 20.83 -24.96
C ASP A 576 -12.09 22.24 -25.32
N GLN A 577 -11.05 22.70 -24.62
CA GLN A 577 -10.35 23.96 -24.87
C GLN A 577 -9.18 23.82 -25.84
N VAL A 578 -8.77 22.60 -26.21
CA VAL A 578 -7.62 22.33 -27.08
C VAL A 578 -8.13 21.99 -28.48
N PRO A 579 -7.98 22.89 -29.49
CA PRO A 579 -8.54 22.66 -30.83
C PRO A 579 -8.06 21.37 -31.49
N ALA A 580 -6.79 21.00 -31.27
CA ALA A 580 -6.19 19.78 -31.81
C ALA A 580 -6.83 18.47 -31.30
N LEU A 581 -7.63 18.53 -30.23
CA LEU A 581 -8.25 17.37 -29.59
C LEU A 581 -9.75 17.25 -29.85
N LYS A 582 -10.40 18.27 -30.43
CA LYS A 582 -11.87 18.28 -30.62
C LYS A 582 -12.38 17.15 -31.52
N ASP A 583 -11.62 16.80 -32.56
CA ASP A 583 -11.99 15.78 -33.54
C ASP A 583 -11.14 14.50 -33.41
N SER A 584 -10.45 14.32 -32.27
CA SER A 584 -9.58 13.17 -32.05
C SER A 584 -10.39 11.91 -31.75
N SER A 585 -10.16 10.84 -32.52
CA SER A 585 -10.75 9.51 -32.27
C SER A 585 -10.41 8.98 -30.88
N SER A 586 -9.19 9.27 -30.38
CA SER A 586 -8.76 8.91 -29.04
C SER A 586 -9.58 9.63 -27.95
N VAL A 587 -10.02 10.86 -28.16
CA VAL A 587 -10.90 11.55 -27.21
C VAL A 587 -12.29 10.93 -27.18
N GLY A 588 -12.82 10.51 -28.34
CA GLY A 588 -14.08 9.76 -28.42
C GLY A 588 -14.01 8.44 -27.66
N GLN A 589 -12.94 7.66 -27.90
CA GLN A 589 -12.66 6.41 -27.19
C GLN A 589 -12.51 6.62 -25.67
N LEU A 590 -11.84 7.68 -25.25
CA LEU A 590 -11.67 8.03 -23.85
C LEU A 590 -13.03 8.30 -23.16
N ARG A 591 -13.88 9.11 -23.80
CA ARG A 591 -15.22 9.45 -23.28
C ARG A 591 -16.11 8.20 -23.18
N GLN A 592 -16.09 7.35 -24.19
CA GLN A 592 -16.84 6.09 -24.21
C GLN A 592 -16.38 5.13 -23.11
N ALA A 593 -15.06 4.97 -22.95
CA ALA A 593 -14.50 4.11 -21.90
C ALA A 593 -14.82 4.63 -20.49
N MET A 594 -14.75 5.95 -20.27
CA MET A 594 -15.13 6.56 -18.98
C MET A 594 -16.60 6.31 -18.61
N GLN A 595 -17.51 6.33 -19.60
CA GLN A 595 -18.93 6.06 -19.36
C GLN A 595 -19.17 4.64 -18.84
N VAL A 596 -18.46 3.66 -19.40
CA VAL A 596 -18.52 2.27 -18.94
C VAL A 596 -17.89 2.16 -17.54
N LEU A 597 -16.70 2.71 -17.34
CA LEU A 597 -15.93 2.59 -16.08
C LEU A 597 -16.52 3.37 -14.88
N SER A 598 -17.47 4.28 -15.13
CA SER A 598 -18.22 4.99 -14.10
C SER A 598 -19.48 4.25 -13.65
N THR A 599 -19.87 3.18 -14.35
CA THR A 599 -21.02 2.35 -13.99
C THR A 599 -20.58 1.23 -13.02
N PRO A 600 -21.28 1.02 -11.88
CA PRO A 600 -20.98 -0.08 -10.97
C PRO A 600 -21.14 -1.46 -11.62
N ILE A 601 -20.16 -2.35 -11.45
CA ILE A 601 -20.13 -3.72 -12.04
C ILE A 601 -21.41 -4.53 -11.74
N LYS A 602 -22.03 -4.34 -10.56
CA LYS A 602 -23.27 -5.03 -10.18
C LYS A 602 -24.50 -4.63 -11.01
N GLN A 603 -24.55 -3.41 -11.53
CA GLN A 603 -25.65 -2.95 -12.40
C GLN A 603 -25.54 -3.53 -13.82
N GLU A 604 -24.31 -3.79 -14.27
CA GLU A 604 -24.04 -4.35 -15.60
C GLU A 604 -24.33 -5.86 -15.65
N GLN A 605 -24.00 -6.60 -14.59
CA GLN A 605 -24.36 -8.02 -14.46
C GLN A 605 -25.90 -8.23 -14.38
N ALA A 606 -26.64 -7.28 -13.81
CA ALA A 606 -28.10 -7.29 -13.81
C ALA A 606 -28.72 -6.99 -15.19
N GLN A 607 -28.00 -6.27 -16.06
CA GLN A 607 -28.42 -5.96 -17.44
C GLN A 607 -28.01 -7.06 -18.44
N ALA A 608 -26.86 -7.71 -18.24
CA ALA A 608 -26.35 -8.76 -19.13
C ALA A 608 -27.00 -10.14 -18.94
N GLN A 609 -27.65 -10.40 -17.79
CA GLN A 609 -28.32 -11.67 -17.50
C GLN A 609 -29.81 -11.72 -17.86
N GLN A 610 -30.34 -10.76 -18.62
CA GLN A 610 -31.71 -10.85 -19.14
C GLN A 610 -31.72 -11.53 -20.52
N PRO A 611 -32.14 -12.81 -20.64
CA PRO A 611 -32.58 -13.31 -21.94
C PRO A 611 -33.89 -12.60 -22.30
N GLU A 612 -34.09 -12.33 -23.59
CA GLU A 612 -35.31 -11.76 -24.17
C GLU A 612 -36.58 -12.22 -23.44
N ARG A 613 -37.12 -11.37 -22.57
CA ARG A 613 -38.45 -11.57 -21.97
C ARG A 613 -39.32 -10.39 -22.34
N ARG A 614 -40.27 -10.69 -23.22
CA ARG A 614 -41.52 -9.95 -23.41
C ARG A 614 -42.04 -9.52 -22.02
N GLN A 615 -42.36 -8.24 -21.87
CA GLN A 615 -42.97 -7.72 -20.64
C GLN A 615 -44.15 -8.61 -20.22
N PRO A 616 -44.25 -9.00 -18.93
CA PRO A 616 -45.39 -9.74 -18.43
C PRO A 616 -46.68 -8.96 -18.69
N THR A 617 -47.67 -9.62 -19.27
CA THR A 617 -48.96 -9.06 -19.67
C THR A 617 -49.62 -8.26 -18.54
N PHE A 618 -49.47 -8.67 -17.27
CA PHE A 618 -50.08 -7.99 -16.13
C PHE A 618 -49.54 -6.58 -15.83
N ILE A 619 -48.26 -6.30 -16.08
CA ILE A 619 -47.69 -4.94 -15.92
C ILE A 619 -48.20 -4.03 -17.03
N ARG A 620 -48.36 -4.58 -18.24
CA ARG A 620 -48.95 -3.88 -19.39
C ARG A 620 -50.44 -3.61 -19.17
N ASP A 621 -51.17 -4.54 -18.56
CA ASP A 621 -52.61 -4.41 -18.27
C ASP A 621 -52.87 -3.44 -17.10
N ALA A 622 -52.05 -3.48 -16.05
CA ALA A 622 -52.11 -2.51 -14.94
C ALA A 622 -51.79 -1.08 -15.42
N ARG A 623 -50.78 -0.94 -16.28
CA ARG A 623 -50.42 0.35 -16.87
C ARG A 623 -51.51 0.88 -17.82
N ARG A 624 -52.12 0.00 -18.61
CA ARG A 624 -53.23 0.35 -19.52
C ARG A 624 -54.51 0.72 -18.76
N ALA A 625 -54.78 0.11 -17.61
CA ALA A 625 -55.91 0.47 -16.74
C ALA A 625 -55.70 1.86 -16.12
N ILE A 626 -54.48 2.17 -15.64
CA ILE A 626 -54.13 3.49 -15.11
C ILE A 626 -54.21 4.58 -16.20
N GLU A 627 -53.72 4.27 -17.41
CA GLU A 627 -53.77 5.20 -18.54
C GLU A 627 -55.21 5.43 -19.06
N GLN A 628 -56.08 4.41 -19.01
CA GLN A 628 -57.49 4.54 -19.43
C GLN A 628 -58.38 5.28 -18.41
N GLU A 629 -58.09 5.21 -17.11
CA GLU A 629 -58.83 6.00 -16.09
C GLU A 629 -58.33 7.45 -15.99
N ALA A 630 -57.05 7.70 -16.27
CA ALA A 630 -56.46 9.04 -16.20
C ALA A 630 -56.86 9.97 -17.36
N GLU A 631 -57.37 9.46 -18.48
CA GLU A 631 -57.79 10.27 -19.63
C GLU A 631 -59.19 10.91 -19.47
N GLY A 632 -59.87 10.69 -18.34
CA GLY A 632 -61.25 11.15 -18.09
C GLY A 632 -61.44 12.05 -16.87
N ARG A 633 -60.80 13.24 -16.86
CA ARG A 633 -60.93 14.36 -15.89
C ARG A 633 -59.94 14.38 -14.69
N PRO A 634 -59.35 15.54 -14.34
CA PRO A 634 -58.26 15.62 -13.38
C PRO A 634 -58.74 16.09 -12.00
N ASP A 635 -59.38 15.21 -11.21
CA ASP A 635 -59.66 15.47 -9.80
C ASP A 635 -58.98 14.43 -8.90
N ALA A 636 -58.62 14.81 -7.67
CA ALA A 636 -57.77 14.02 -6.79
C ALA A 636 -58.41 12.71 -6.27
N ALA A 637 -59.74 12.57 -6.33
CA ALA A 637 -60.44 11.35 -5.93
C ALA A 637 -60.19 10.17 -6.89
N THR A 638 -59.93 10.45 -8.17
CA THR A 638 -59.74 9.44 -9.22
C THR A 638 -58.39 8.72 -9.11
N TYR A 639 -57.38 9.35 -8.50
CA TYR A 639 -56.06 8.75 -8.30
C TYR A 639 -56.02 7.74 -7.13
N GLU A 640 -56.89 7.91 -6.13
CA GLU A 640 -56.99 7.00 -4.99
C GLU A 640 -57.76 5.72 -5.37
N GLU A 641 -58.78 5.83 -6.22
CA GLU A 641 -59.49 4.68 -6.80
C GLU A 641 -58.62 3.90 -7.79
N ALA A 642 -57.87 4.59 -8.67
CA ALA A 642 -56.92 3.96 -9.59
C ALA A 642 -55.77 3.23 -8.85
N GLY A 643 -55.30 3.80 -7.73
CA GLY A 643 -54.31 3.17 -6.85
C GLY A 643 -54.83 1.89 -6.19
N ASN A 644 -56.07 1.90 -5.70
CA ASN A 644 -56.72 0.74 -5.07
C ASN A 644 -57.07 -0.37 -6.09
N ALA A 645 -57.44 -0.02 -7.32
CA ALA A 645 -57.66 -0.98 -8.40
C ALA A 645 -56.36 -1.70 -8.82
N ALA A 646 -55.26 -0.95 -8.96
CA ALA A 646 -53.94 -1.52 -9.24
C ALA A 646 -53.45 -2.42 -8.09
N LEU A 647 -53.71 -2.05 -6.84
CA LEU A 647 -53.35 -2.84 -5.67
C LEU A 647 -54.12 -4.17 -5.60
N ASN A 648 -55.42 -4.18 -5.93
CA ASN A 648 -56.25 -5.39 -5.96
C ASN A 648 -55.86 -6.36 -7.08
N ILE A 649 -55.39 -5.87 -8.22
CA ILE A 649 -54.86 -6.70 -9.32
C ILE A 649 -53.54 -7.37 -8.89
N VAL A 650 -52.69 -6.66 -8.15
CA VAL A 650 -51.42 -7.21 -7.64
C VAL A 650 -51.67 -8.24 -6.51
N LEU A 651 -52.60 -7.94 -5.59
CA LEU A 651 -52.96 -8.83 -4.48
C LEU A 651 -53.66 -10.13 -4.94
N SER A 652 -54.55 -10.06 -5.92
CA SER A 652 -55.23 -11.26 -6.47
C SER A 652 -54.28 -12.21 -7.19
N HIS A 653 -53.21 -11.69 -7.81
CA HIS A 653 -52.15 -12.51 -8.42
C HIS A 653 -51.24 -13.17 -7.39
N TYR A 654 -50.97 -12.49 -6.27
CA TYR A 654 -50.11 -12.98 -5.19
C TYR A 654 -50.77 -14.08 -4.34
N LEU A 655 -52.11 -14.06 -4.23
CA LEU A 655 -52.88 -15.05 -3.48
C LEU A 655 -53.17 -16.34 -4.25
N ALA A 656 -52.95 -16.37 -5.57
CA ALA A 656 -53.21 -17.53 -6.44
C ALA A 656 -52.01 -18.48 -6.62
N THR A 657 -50.86 -18.18 -5.99
CA THR A 657 -49.62 -18.97 -6.16
C THR A 657 -49.50 -20.04 -5.05
N PRO A 658 -49.47 -21.36 -5.35
CA PRO A 658 -49.37 -22.38 -4.31
C PRO A 658 -47.93 -22.49 -3.81
N LEU A 659 -47.70 -22.22 -2.51
CA LEU A 659 -46.41 -22.38 -1.84
C LEU A 659 -46.26 -23.79 -1.26
N LEU A 660 -45.24 -24.52 -1.73
CA LEU A 660 -44.76 -25.79 -1.19
C LEU A 660 -43.83 -25.54 0.01
N ASN A 661 -44.38 -25.51 1.24
CA ASN A 661 -43.87 -26.05 2.52
C ASN A 661 -44.44 -25.29 3.74
N PRO A 662 -44.96 -25.97 4.78
CA PRO A 662 -45.54 -25.31 5.95
C PRO A 662 -44.55 -25.20 7.11
N GLY A 663 -44.42 -24.00 7.69
CA GLY A 663 -43.73 -23.77 8.96
C GLY A 663 -44.38 -22.64 9.74
N LEU A 664 -44.87 -22.93 10.95
CA LEU A 664 -45.67 -22.03 11.81
C LEU A 664 -45.01 -20.68 12.15
N LEU A 665 -43.69 -20.56 12.04
CA LEU A 665 -42.93 -19.33 12.34
C LEU A 665 -43.09 -18.20 11.29
N ALA A 666 -43.64 -18.51 10.11
CA ALA A 666 -43.84 -17.51 9.07
C ALA A 666 -45.08 -16.63 9.31
N HIS A 667 -46.15 -17.20 9.90
CA HIS A 667 -47.41 -16.49 10.10
C HIS A 667 -47.34 -15.41 11.18
N GLU A 668 -46.63 -15.66 12.28
CA GLU A 668 -46.45 -14.64 13.35
C GLU A 668 -45.57 -13.48 12.88
N ARG A 669 -44.56 -13.74 12.04
CA ARG A 669 -43.71 -12.69 11.45
C ARG A 669 -44.46 -11.85 10.43
N LEU A 670 -45.34 -12.46 9.63
CA LEU A 670 -46.20 -11.77 8.67
C LEU A 670 -47.26 -10.89 9.36
N ALA A 671 -47.86 -11.37 10.47
CA ALA A 671 -48.79 -10.59 11.27
C ALA A 671 -48.10 -9.35 11.89
N HIS A 672 -46.90 -9.53 12.46
CA HIS A 672 -46.13 -8.43 13.03
C HIS A 672 -45.66 -7.40 11.98
N GLN A 673 -45.33 -7.86 10.77
CA GLN A 673 -44.95 -6.97 9.67
C GLN A 673 -46.16 -6.19 9.12
N ARG A 674 -47.33 -6.83 9.04
CA ARG A 674 -48.58 -6.16 8.64
C ARG A 674 -48.96 -5.06 9.64
N GLU A 675 -48.92 -5.37 10.93
CA GLU A 675 -49.23 -4.41 11.98
C GLU A 675 -48.24 -3.23 12.00
N HIS A 676 -46.96 -3.49 11.73
CA HIS A 676 -45.94 -2.46 11.59
C HIS A 676 -46.19 -1.55 10.37
N TYR A 677 -46.65 -2.12 9.24
CA TYR A 677 -46.99 -1.36 8.03
C TYR A 677 -48.25 -0.52 8.21
N GLU A 678 -49.28 -1.06 8.86
CA GLU A 678 -50.52 -0.34 9.18
C GLU A 678 -50.24 0.85 10.11
N ARG A 679 -49.31 0.73 11.09
CA ARG A 679 -48.89 1.87 11.94
C ARG A 679 -48.15 2.96 11.16
N LEU A 680 -47.29 2.58 10.20
CA LEU A 680 -46.57 3.55 9.36
C LEU A 680 -47.52 4.31 8.43
N LEU A 681 -48.53 3.62 7.89
CA LEU A 681 -49.58 4.23 7.07
C LEU A 681 -50.44 5.20 7.89
N GLN A 682 -50.81 4.82 9.12
CA GLN A 682 -51.56 5.69 10.02
C GLN A 682 -50.74 6.95 10.40
N GLN A 683 -49.45 6.80 10.72
CA GLN A 683 -48.57 7.95 10.98
C GLN A 683 -48.43 8.89 9.78
N SER A 684 -48.36 8.33 8.56
CA SER A 684 -48.31 9.14 7.34
C SER A 684 -49.64 9.87 7.08
N ALA A 685 -50.78 9.23 7.36
CA ALA A 685 -52.09 9.84 7.22
C ALA A 685 -52.32 10.97 8.24
N ASP A 686 -51.86 10.78 9.48
CA ASP A 686 -51.95 11.78 10.55
C ASP A 686 -51.08 13.02 10.24
N LEU A 687 -49.87 12.83 9.69
CA LEU A 687 -49.00 13.92 9.24
C LEU A 687 -49.63 14.73 8.09
N LEU A 688 -50.23 14.05 7.10
CA LEU A 688 -50.95 14.72 6.01
C LEU A 688 -52.20 15.46 6.49
N ALA A 689 -52.91 14.93 7.48
CA ALA A 689 -54.05 15.60 8.10
C ALA A 689 -53.60 16.84 8.90
N GLN A 690 -52.43 16.78 9.54
CA GLN A 690 -51.82 17.92 10.23
C GLN A 690 -51.41 19.03 9.25
N GLU A 691 -50.75 18.68 8.13
CA GLU A 691 -50.40 19.65 7.08
C GLU A 691 -51.64 20.33 6.47
N ARG A 692 -52.75 19.60 6.29
CA ARG A 692 -54.02 20.19 5.83
C ARG A 692 -54.63 21.16 6.83
N ARG A 693 -54.52 20.90 8.13
CA ARG A 693 -54.99 21.82 9.19
C ARG A 693 -54.13 23.07 9.27
N GLU A 694 -52.82 22.92 9.16
CA GLU A 694 -51.87 24.04 9.16
C GLU A 694 -52.03 24.91 7.90
N GLY A 695 -52.23 24.28 6.73
CA GLY A 695 -52.52 24.98 5.48
C GLY A 695 -53.87 25.71 5.46
N ALA A 696 -54.92 25.13 6.06
CA ALA A 696 -56.22 25.79 6.18
C ALA A 696 -56.20 26.98 7.15
N ALA A 697 -55.44 26.88 8.25
CA ALA A 697 -55.21 27.99 9.18
C ALA A 697 -54.40 29.13 8.54
N GLU A 698 -53.43 28.82 7.67
CA GLU A 698 -52.65 29.82 6.92
C GLU A 698 -53.46 30.49 5.80
N ALA A 699 -54.40 29.78 5.18
CA ALA A 699 -55.34 30.33 4.19
C ALA A 699 -56.31 31.35 4.80
N ALA A 700 -56.77 31.10 6.04
CA ALA A 700 -57.58 32.05 6.79
C ALA A 700 -56.79 33.31 7.21
N LEU A 701 -55.48 33.18 7.48
CA LEU A 701 -54.61 34.31 7.82
C LEU A 701 -54.26 35.22 6.62
N ARG A 702 -54.26 34.66 5.39
CA ARG A 702 -53.94 35.40 4.15
C ARG A 702 -55.08 36.28 3.60
N ALA A 703 -56.29 36.16 4.14
CA ALA A 703 -57.43 36.96 3.70
C ALA A 703 -57.41 38.43 4.20
N GLY A 704 -56.35 38.90 4.88
CA GLY A 704 -56.39 40.17 5.60
C GLY A 704 -55.21 41.15 5.55
N VAL A 705 -54.09 40.93 4.84
CA VAL A 705 -52.94 41.89 4.87
C VAL A 705 -52.08 41.88 3.57
N PRO A 706 -51.62 43.05 3.03
CA PRO A 706 -50.77 43.14 1.83
C PRO A 706 -49.26 42.94 2.12
N PRO A 707 -48.39 42.76 1.09
CA PRO A 707 -47.14 42.01 1.25
C PRO A 707 -45.91 42.88 1.59
N VAL A 708 -45.05 42.39 2.50
CA VAL A 708 -43.67 42.88 2.69
C VAL A 708 -42.69 41.70 2.82
N GLY A 709 -41.62 41.71 2.01
CA GLY A 709 -40.30 41.15 2.37
C GLY A 709 -39.89 39.79 1.78
N LYS A 710 -39.11 39.80 0.69
CA LYS A 710 -38.50 38.63 -0.01
C LYS A 710 -37.46 37.82 0.78
N LYS A 711 -37.24 38.03 2.10
CA LYS A 711 -36.21 37.30 2.87
C LYS A 711 -36.72 36.08 3.65
N VAL A 712 -38.03 35.90 3.83
CA VAL A 712 -38.60 34.72 4.52
C VAL A 712 -38.89 33.56 3.55
N ALA A 713 -39.08 33.83 2.26
CA ALA A 713 -39.35 32.81 1.24
C ALA A 713 -38.14 31.89 0.97
N ASN A 714 -36.91 32.41 1.03
CA ASN A 714 -35.70 31.63 0.73
C ASN A 714 -35.29 30.66 1.86
N ALA A 715 -35.56 31.00 3.12
CA ALA A 715 -35.31 30.09 4.25
C ALA A 715 -36.35 28.97 4.31
N ARG A 716 -37.58 29.22 3.85
CA ARG A 716 -38.66 28.21 3.81
C ARG A 716 -38.46 27.19 2.68
N HIS A 717 -38.07 27.60 1.46
CA HIS A 717 -37.78 26.65 0.38
C HIS A 717 -36.57 25.73 0.66
N ALA A 718 -35.58 26.21 1.41
CA ALA A 718 -34.43 25.38 1.78
C ALA A 718 -34.81 24.25 2.74
N ARG A 719 -35.71 24.50 3.70
CA ARG A 719 -36.15 23.49 4.68
C ARG A 719 -37.02 22.40 4.06
N THR A 720 -37.97 22.78 3.20
CA THR A 720 -38.84 21.84 2.48
C THR A 720 -38.07 20.99 1.46
N ALA A 721 -37.01 21.54 0.86
CA ALA A 721 -36.14 20.78 -0.04
C ALA A 721 -35.29 19.75 0.72
N GLU A 722 -34.81 20.09 1.92
CA GLU A 722 -33.99 19.20 2.76
C GLU A 722 -34.81 18.03 3.34
N GLU A 723 -36.07 18.28 3.73
CA GLU A 723 -36.99 17.22 4.18
C GLU A 723 -37.42 16.28 3.04
N ASN A 724 -37.68 16.81 1.85
CA ASN A 724 -37.98 16.00 0.67
C ASN A 724 -36.78 15.14 0.23
N LEU A 725 -35.55 15.65 0.39
CA LEU A 725 -34.33 14.89 0.12
C LEU A 725 -34.17 13.72 1.10
N ARG A 726 -34.48 13.95 2.39
CA ARG A 726 -34.45 12.90 3.44
C ARG A 726 -35.53 11.83 3.22
N LEU A 727 -36.73 12.22 2.85
CA LEU A 727 -37.82 11.28 2.53
C LEU A 727 -37.50 10.43 1.31
N THR A 728 -36.94 11.04 0.25
CA THR A 728 -36.53 10.32 -0.97
C THR A 728 -35.38 9.35 -0.70
N ALA A 729 -34.43 9.72 0.17
CA ALA A 729 -33.37 8.82 0.61
C ALA A 729 -33.91 7.63 1.41
N ARG A 730 -34.92 7.86 2.25
CA ARG A 730 -35.56 6.81 3.07
C ARG A 730 -36.40 5.83 2.23
N VAL A 731 -37.08 6.33 1.21
CA VAL A 731 -37.82 5.48 0.24
C VAL A 731 -36.84 4.62 -0.55
N ARG A 732 -35.72 5.17 -1.04
CA ARG A 732 -34.68 4.39 -1.74
C ARG A 732 -34.00 3.35 -0.86
N GLU A 733 -33.82 3.64 0.42
CA GLU A 733 -33.29 2.68 1.39
C GLU A 733 -34.28 1.51 1.60
N LEU A 734 -35.58 1.80 1.67
CA LEU A 734 -36.62 0.78 1.77
C LEU A 734 -36.77 -0.05 0.49
N GLU A 735 -36.70 0.57 -0.69
CA GLU A 735 -36.68 -0.13 -1.98
C GLU A 735 -35.45 -1.03 -2.12
N ALA A 736 -34.28 -0.59 -1.67
CA ALA A 736 -33.06 -1.39 -1.67
C ALA A 736 -33.14 -2.58 -0.69
N LEU A 737 -33.77 -2.39 0.48
CA LEU A 737 -34.00 -3.47 1.43
C LEU A 737 -35.06 -4.47 0.95
N LEU A 738 -36.06 -4.03 0.18
CA LEU A 738 -37.05 -4.88 -0.48
C LEU A 738 -36.47 -5.64 -1.68
N ALA A 739 -35.52 -5.05 -2.41
CA ALA A 739 -34.85 -5.71 -3.53
C ALA A 739 -33.75 -6.70 -3.09
N ALA A 740 -33.19 -6.52 -1.89
CA ALA A 740 -32.15 -7.37 -1.33
C ALA A 740 -32.68 -8.63 -0.61
N ARG A 741 -33.99 -8.72 -0.40
CA ARG A 741 -34.67 -9.77 0.37
C ARG A 741 -35.56 -10.59 -0.54
#